data_AF-A0A935LXB1-F1
#
_entry.id   AF-A0A935LXB1-F1
#
_cell.length_a   1.000
_cell.length_b   1.000
_cell.length_c   1.000
_cell.angle_alpha   90.00
_cell.angle_beta   90.00
_cell.angle_gamma   90.00
#
_symmetry.space_group_name_H-M   'P 1'
#
loop_
_entity.id
_entity.type
_entity.pdbx_description
1 polymer ?
#
loop_
_entity_poly.entity_id
_entity_poly.type
_entity_poly.pdbx_seq_one_letter_code
_entity_poly.pdbx_strand_id
1 'polypeptide(L)'
;MRFAKLLSFLTLCFLVSPLSVIAHSGGQTGSSQAGCTPCHGGQAAATTVTLEGSRTVRSGQTGSFTFVVAHATNANAGFNVSIRQGGGNAGTLTPQFGAQNIGGELTHTTPMAMAGGSARFSFTWSAPAAHGVYTFNGAGNAVNLDGNDSDADDWNLSGGINITVTGSTFTGPAGGTTICRGNPVTYTWTQTGLTTVRLEWSKDNFATNEIIANSIDASTQTFTYNVPGTQAGGDYVVRMMDAATGLEISRGNAVTISAGPVISLQPAQNVLVCEGKPLTLTIGASGSDLQYRWRHNGVDLPGGTNAVLTINTVGQAQAGVYDCVIFGCGGNATSQQSTVTIGTKPKIVTQPTARSICETENTFFTVEATGNDLIYQWLKNGEPIPSSTGNRLNISNATLFDEGDYQVIVRGSCNPEVESAVVRLSITERPLVRIEPTDKNLKAGDSLVLTFDASGEELTYQWLRNGAFISGATQRIYRKGSIARADSGQYSCRVMNKCDTVITRNAIVKVTASTGPGKLELASTGITLTNVPSCSTVDTTITGLLINEGGSPITITSISAEPVANISVEGLTAPVTLAPNEQRDVRLKISPKTSGPLSGTVTFFASSGNRTFTVGGDAVTGLAFDNDTVVFAQGVVGDKKCNNSLPLPCAATEVRRIRVTGPGATTWTATNPQTVPFQLVSGQQRELCYETATETGDDALVTVETDAGDVSFVLTRRVISSVDEEEAPVAGIRISPNPMSEELRIVSPLLSRMSVRIVTVTGNTVALLSGSNEIIWNRRDANGSTVSPGLYVLFIEQLGSSRIEKVIVR
;
A
#
# COMPACT_ATOMS: atom_id res chain seq x y z
N MET A 1 -34.52 -0.09 61.92
CA MET A 1 -34.62 -1.45 62.51
C MET A 1 -34.15 -1.39 63.97
N ARG A 2 -34.96 -1.99 64.86
CA ARG A 2 -34.78 -2.42 66.27
C ARG A 2 -33.35 -2.25 66.87
N PHE A 3 -33.12 -1.74 68.08
CA PHE A 3 -33.64 -2.15 69.39
C PHE A 3 -33.28 -1.06 70.44
N ALA A 4 -34.21 -0.66 71.30
CA ALA A 4 -33.87 -0.04 72.59
C ALA A 4 -34.56 -0.85 73.69
N LYS A 5 -33.75 -1.55 74.50
CA LYS A 5 -34.18 -2.28 75.69
C LYS A 5 -34.58 -1.28 76.77
N LEU A 6 -35.80 -1.46 77.29
CA LEU A 6 -36.26 -0.96 78.58
C LEU A 6 -35.25 -1.37 79.67
N LEU A 7 -34.76 -0.41 80.44
CA LEU A 7 -34.32 -0.63 81.82
C LEU A 7 -35.14 0.30 82.70
N SER A 8 -36.19 -0.28 83.31
CA SER A 8 -36.98 0.33 84.37
C SER A 8 -36.12 0.34 85.63
N PHE A 9 -35.64 1.51 86.05
CA PHE A 9 -35.18 1.70 87.43
C PHE A 9 -36.27 2.39 88.23
N LEU A 10 -36.77 1.62 89.18
CA LEU A 10 -37.67 1.98 90.26
C LEU A 10 -36.97 3.03 91.13
N THR A 11 -37.31 4.32 90.99
CA THR A 11 -36.83 5.35 91.92
C THR A 11 -37.91 5.62 92.94
N LEU A 12 -37.64 5.09 94.12
CA LEU A 12 -38.30 5.29 95.42
C LEU A 12 -38.80 6.73 95.60
N CYS A 13 -40.11 6.91 95.78
CA CYS A 13 -40.69 8.13 96.33
C CYS A 13 -40.15 8.34 97.75
N PHE A 14 -39.09 9.14 97.90
CA PHE A 14 -38.88 9.84 99.15
C PHE A 14 -39.95 10.93 99.25
N LEU A 15 -40.96 10.66 100.09
CA LEU A 15 -41.75 11.71 100.72
C LEU A 15 -40.77 12.62 101.48
N VAL A 16 -40.32 13.68 100.81
CA VAL A 16 -39.64 14.78 101.49
C VAL A 16 -40.72 15.51 102.27
N SER A 17 -40.71 15.30 103.58
CA SER A 17 -41.42 16.11 104.56
C SER A 17 -41.26 17.61 104.25
N PRO A 18 -42.30 18.44 104.38
CA PRO A 18 -42.13 19.88 104.27
C PRO A 18 -41.10 20.31 105.33
N LEU A 19 -39.97 20.85 104.89
CA LEU A 19 -39.03 21.50 105.78
C LEU A 19 -39.77 22.66 106.45
N SER A 20 -39.72 22.66 107.77
CA SER A 20 -40.34 23.62 108.66
C SER A 20 -39.87 25.04 108.35
N VAL A 21 -40.81 25.98 108.30
CA VAL A 21 -40.57 27.42 108.26
C VAL A 21 -39.91 27.83 109.58
N ILE A 22 -38.78 28.54 109.52
CA ILE A 22 -38.18 29.18 110.70
C ILE A 22 -37.95 30.65 110.37
N ALA A 23 -38.72 31.52 111.01
CA ALA A 23 -38.39 32.93 111.16
C ALA A 23 -38.31 33.21 112.66
N HIS A 24 -37.23 33.86 113.11
CA HIS A 24 -36.98 34.16 114.52
C HIS A 24 -37.17 35.65 114.78
N SER A 25 -37.59 36.01 116.00
CA SER A 25 -37.66 37.39 116.54
C SER A 25 -36.37 38.21 116.38
N GLY A 26 -35.24 37.54 116.14
CA GLY A 26 -33.98 38.14 115.69
C GLY A 26 -33.89 38.29 114.17
N GLY A 27 -34.98 38.61 113.47
CA GLY A 27 -35.04 38.96 112.04
C GLY A 27 -34.70 37.88 111.00
N GLN A 28 -34.46 36.61 111.37
CA GLN A 28 -34.17 35.52 110.40
C GLN A 28 -35.40 35.14 109.56
N THR A 29 -35.21 34.86 108.27
CA THR A 29 -36.27 34.40 107.36
C THR A 29 -35.86 33.10 106.66
N GLY A 30 -36.73 32.08 106.69
CA GLY A 30 -36.59 30.81 105.94
C GLY A 30 -37.47 30.72 104.68
N SER A 31 -37.23 29.71 103.84
CA SER A 31 -37.84 29.58 102.50
C SER A 31 -39.37 29.41 102.51
N SER A 32 -40.14 30.29 101.87
CA SER A 32 -41.50 29.95 101.40
C SER A 32 -41.99 30.89 100.29
N GLN A 33 -42.87 30.36 99.43
CA GLN A 33 -43.59 31.10 98.37
C GLN A 33 -44.80 31.90 98.91
N ALA A 34 -45.19 31.74 100.17
CA ALA A 34 -46.48 32.22 100.69
C ALA A 34 -46.36 33.27 101.81
N GLY A 35 -45.13 33.66 102.19
CA GLY A 35 -44.93 34.52 103.36
C GLY A 35 -45.21 33.77 104.68
N CYS A 36 -44.76 34.35 105.79
CA CYS A 36 -44.91 33.74 107.10
C CYS A 36 -46.27 34.06 107.72
N THR A 37 -46.96 33.05 108.26
CA THR A 37 -48.14 33.27 109.12
C THR A 37 -48.13 32.20 110.22
N PRO A 38 -48.02 32.53 111.54
CA PRO A 38 -47.84 33.84 112.18
C PRO A 38 -46.42 33.97 112.73
N CYS A 39 -45.48 34.53 111.97
CA CYS A 39 -44.10 34.66 112.47
C CYS A 39 -43.67 36.08 112.77
N HIS A 40 -44.46 37.10 112.39
CA HIS A 40 -44.33 38.52 112.72
C HIS A 40 -45.74 39.17 112.65
N GLY A 41 -45.88 40.49 112.85
CA GLY A 41 -47.16 41.20 112.72
C GLY A 41 -47.87 41.00 111.37
N GLY A 42 -49.07 41.59 111.22
CA GLY A 42 -49.79 41.58 109.94
C GLY A 42 -48.97 42.24 108.82
N GLN A 43 -49.08 41.76 107.58
CA GLN A 43 -48.39 42.38 106.44
C GLN A 43 -48.71 43.88 106.37
N ALA A 44 -47.69 44.75 106.39
CA ALA A 44 -47.87 46.19 106.50
C ALA A 44 -47.34 46.93 105.26
N ALA A 45 -48.10 47.92 104.80
CA ALA A 45 -47.67 48.80 103.70
C ALA A 45 -46.53 49.77 104.10
N ALA A 46 -46.22 49.86 105.40
CA ALA A 46 -45.15 50.70 105.92
C ALA A 46 -43.74 50.16 105.57
N THR A 47 -43.59 48.83 105.45
CA THR A 47 -42.35 48.21 104.96
C THR A 47 -42.38 48.10 103.44
N THR A 48 -41.37 48.62 102.76
CA THR A 48 -41.22 48.51 101.31
C THR A 48 -40.05 47.62 100.95
N VAL A 49 -40.24 46.78 99.93
CA VAL A 49 -39.23 45.85 99.43
C VAL A 49 -39.06 46.03 97.94
N THR A 50 -37.84 46.33 97.52
CA THR A 50 -37.52 46.57 96.11
C THR A 50 -36.24 45.86 95.72
N LEU A 51 -36.14 45.51 94.44
CA LEU A 51 -34.92 44.95 93.87
C LEU A 51 -34.27 46.02 93.00
N GLU A 52 -33.09 46.50 93.39
CA GLU A 52 -32.26 47.36 92.55
C GLU A 52 -31.32 46.52 91.69
N GLY A 53 -30.99 47.01 90.49
CA GLY A 53 -30.16 46.33 89.51
C GLY A 53 -30.77 46.32 88.11
N SER A 54 -30.00 45.88 87.12
CA SER A 54 -30.46 45.81 85.72
C SER A 54 -31.64 44.86 85.57
N ARG A 55 -32.70 45.29 84.88
CA ARG A 55 -33.83 44.42 84.50
C ARG A 55 -33.54 43.51 83.31
N THR A 56 -32.35 43.62 82.74
CA THR A 56 -31.85 42.80 81.64
C THR A 56 -30.49 42.21 81.98
N VAL A 57 -30.35 40.90 81.88
CA VAL A 57 -29.07 40.20 82.03
C VAL A 57 -28.87 39.34 80.80
N ARG A 58 -27.66 39.26 80.23
CA ARG A 58 -27.42 38.37 79.09
C ARG A 58 -27.44 36.92 79.56
N SER A 59 -27.90 36.03 78.69
CA SER A 59 -27.87 34.59 78.92
C SER A 59 -26.48 34.12 79.36
N GLY A 60 -26.45 33.31 80.43
CA GLY A 60 -25.21 32.78 81.03
C GLY A 60 -24.32 33.82 81.75
N GLN A 61 -24.69 35.11 81.76
CA GLN A 61 -23.90 36.17 82.40
C GLN A 61 -24.39 36.48 83.81
N THR A 62 -23.52 37.09 84.60
CA THR A 62 -23.79 37.46 85.98
C THR A 62 -24.21 38.92 86.09
N GLY A 63 -25.38 39.17 86.67
CA GLY A 63 -25.84 40.50 87.07
C GLY A 63 -25.63 40.76 88.56
N SER A 64 -25.39 42.02 88.93
CA SER A 64 -25.35 42.47 90.32
C SER A 64 -26.69 43.09 90.70
N PHE A 65 -27.18 42.73 91.88
CA PHE A 65 -28.47 43.16 92.39
C PHE A 65 -28.37 43.54 93.87
N THR A 66 -29.25 44.42 94.31
CA THR A 66 -29.40 44.76 95.73
C THR A 66 -30.86 44.66 96.10
N PHE A 67 -31.19 43.77 97.03
CA PHE A 67 -32.52 43.73 97.63
C PHE A 67 -32.58 44.74 98.77
N VAL A 68 -33.54 45.66 98.71
CA VAL A 68 -33.67 46.77 99.66
C VAL A 68 -34.94 46.57 100.46
N VAL A 69 -34.80 46.56 101.78
CA VAL A 69 -35.91 46.55 102.74
C VAL A 69 -35.88 47.89 103.47
N ALA A 70 -36.93 48.69 103.33
CA ALA A 70 -37.01 50.02 103.94
C ALA A 70 -38.22 50.16 104.84
N HIS A 71 -38.02 50.80 105.99
CA HIS A 71 -39.05 51.08 106.98
C HIS A 71 -38.73 52.41 107.69
N ALA A 72 -39.75 53.17 108.08
CA ALA A 72 -39.56 54.50 108.63
C ALA A 72 -38.93 54.50 110.04
N THR A 73 -39.20 53.47 110.85
CA THR A 73 -38.87 53.45 112.29
C THR A 73 -38.10 52.23 112.77
N ASN A 74 -38.06 51.14 112.01
CA ASN A 74 -37.45 49.88 112.49
C ASN A 74 -35.94 49.91 112.27
N ALA A 75 -35.19 49.35 113.21
CA ALA A 75 -33.74 49.53 113.28
C ALA A 75 -32.97 48.55 112.39
N ASN A 76 -33.51 47.36 112.13
CA ASN A 76 -32.84 46.29 111.39
C ASN A 76 -33.78 45.65 110.38
N ALA A 77 -33.21 44.89 109.43
CA ALA A 77 -33.99 44.10 108.50
C ALA A 77 -33.38 42.74 108.19
N GLY A 78 -34.23 41.84 107.73
CA GLY A 78 -33.88 40.58 107.08
C GLY A 78 -34.49 40.50 105.68
N PHE A 79 -33.98 39.59 104.85
CA PHE A 79 -34.48 39.32 103.51
C PHE A 79 -34.39 37.85 103.16
N ASN A 80 -35.23 37.46 102.21
CA ASN A 80 -35.21 36.17 101.55
C ASN A 80 -35.51 36.36 100.05
N VAL A 81 -34.69 35.84 99.14
CA VAL A 81 -34.84 36.04 97.68
C VAL A 81 -34.62 34.75 96.90
N SER A 82 -35.59 34.39 96.05
CA SER A 82 -35.51 33.27 95.13
C SER A 82 -35.80 33.66 93.68
N ILE A 83 -35.29 32.85 92.76
CA ILE A 83 -35.60 32.90 91.33
C ILE A 83 -35.82 31.47 90.83
N ARG A 84 -37.05 31.18 90.39
CA ARG A 84 -37.46 29.82 90.03
C ARG A 84 -38.17 29.77 88.68
N GLN A 85 -38.00 28.67 87.96
CA GLN A 85 -38.68 28.38 86.70
C GLN A 85 -38.88 26.86 86.56
N GLY A 86 -40.05 26.41 86.09
CA GLY A 86 -40.32 24.98 85.84
C GLY A 86 -40.19 24.06 87.06
N GLY A 87 -40.36 24.58 88.28
CA GLY A 87 -40.26 23.81 89.53
C GLY A 87 -38.86 23.77 90.16
N GLY A 88 -37.82 24.35 89.53
CA GLY A 88 -36.45 24.41 90.04
C GLY A 88 -35.87 25.84 90.07
N ASN A 89 -34.65 25.98 90.57
CA ASN A 89 -33.92 27.25 90.62
C ASN A 89 -33.47 27.66 89.21
N ALA A 90 -33.67 28.93 88.86
CA ALA A 90 -33.32 29.46 87.55
C ALA A 90 -32.04 30.31 87.61
N GLY A 91 -30.92 29.69 87.23
CA GLY A 91 -29.60 30.28 87.42
C GLY A 91 -29.08 30.13 88.85
N THR A 92 -28.00 30.83 89.17
CA THR A 92 -27.30 30.70 90.46
C THR A 92 -27.25 32.02 91.19
N LEU A 93 -27.80 32.06 92.40
CA LEU A 93 -27.67 33.20 93.30
C LEU A 93 -26.42 33.05 94.17
N THR A 94 -25.53 34.05 94.13
CA THR A 94 -24.30 34.05 94.91
C THR A 94 -24.39 35.13 95.98
N PRO A 95 -24.32 34.76 97.27
CA PRO A 95 -24.41 35.72 98.36
C PRO A 95 -23.19 36.66 98.36
N GLN A 96 -23.39 37.91 98.76
CA GLN A 96 -22.30 38.79 99.19
C GLN A 96 -22.36 39.00 100.72
N PHE A 97 -21.56 39.93 101.24
CA PHE A 97 -21.44 40.19 102.67
C PHE A 97 -22.81 40.32 103.37
N GLY A 98 -23.03 39.52 104.42
CA GLY A 98 -24.27 39.49 105.20
C GLY A 98 -25.36 38.54 104.67
N ALA A 99 -25.13 37.86 103.54
CA ALA A 99 -26.05 36.87 102.96
C ALA A 99 -25.45 35.46 102.93
N GLN A 100 -26.32 34.45 102.83
CA GLN A 100 -26.00 33.04 102.62
C GLN A 100 -27.01 32.41 101.65
N ASN A 101 -26.57 31.40 100.88
CA ASN A 101 -27.45 30.64 100.00
C ASN A 101 -27.83 29.32 100.66
N ILE A 102 -29.14 29.07 100.78
CA ILE A 102 -29.70 27.83 101.32
C ILE A 102 -30.69 27.27 100.30
N GLY A 103 -30.37 26.11 99.70
CA GLY A 103 -31.27 25.44 98.75
C GLY A 103 -31.54 26.21 97.44
N GLY A 104 -30.69 27.19 97.09
CA GLY A 104 -30.85 28.06 95.92
C GLY A 104 -31.69 29.30 96.17
N GLU A 105 -31.95 29.62 97.43
CA GLU A 105 -32.56 30.86 97.89
C GLU A 105 -31.55 31.63 98.74
N LEU A 106 -31.50 32.96 98.59
CA LEU A 106 -30.66 33.81 99.41
C LEU A 106 -31.40 34.29 100.64
N THR A 107 -30.81 34.08 101.81
CA THR A 107 -31.24 34.68 103.08
C THR A 107 -30.06 35.38 103.74
N HIS A 108 -30.27 36.07 104.86
CA HIS A 108 -29.17 36.67 105.62
C HIS A 108 -28.61 35.72 106.68
N THR A 109 -27.39 36.00 107.13
CA THR A 109 -26.77 35.30 108.28
C THR A 109 -27.15 35.92 109.61
N THR A 110 -27.32 37.24 109.63
CA THR A 110 -27.71 38.07 110.78
C THR A 110 -28.50 39.29 110.27
N PRO A 111 -29.47 39.82 111.02
CA PRO A 111 -30.18 41.04 110.64
C PRO A 111 -29.24 42.19 110.37
N MET A 112 -29.48 42.92 109.30
CA MET A 112 -28.69 44.08 108.90
C MET A 112 -29.30 45.35 109.48
N ALA A 113 -28.48 46.19 110.11
CA ALA A 113 -28.92 47.50 110.58
C ALA A 113 -29.34 48.40 109.41
N MET A 114 -30.43 49.12 109.56
CA MET A 114 -30.90 50.09 108.57
C MET A 114 -30.04 51.36 108.64
N ALA A 115 -29.45 51.74 107.51
CA ALA A 115 -28.74 53.00 107.35
C ALA A 115 -29.62 53.96 106.54
N GLY A 116 -30.02 55.09 107.14
CA GLY A 116 -30.90 56.07 106.49
C GLY A 116 -32.31 55.53 106.18
N GLY A 117 -32.84 54.64 107.02
CA GLY A 117 -34.19 54.06 106.87
C GLY A 117 -34.30 52.85 105.94
N SER A 118 -33.18 52.25 105.52
CA SER A 118 -33.19 50.99 104.74
C SER A 118 -32.01 50.07 105.03
N ALA A 119 -32.24 48.76 104.91
CA ALA A 119 -31.20 47.73 104.83
C ALA A 119 -31.05 47.24 103.39
N ARG A 120 -29.82 46.97 102.97
CA ARG A 120 -29.45 46.76 101.56
C ARG A 120 -28.60 45.50 101.42
N PHE A 121 -29.18 44.45 100.83
CA PHE A 121 -28.56 43.14 100.67
C PHE A 121 -28.09 42.95 99.24
N SER A 122 -26.79 43.10 99.01
CA SER A 122 -26.21 42.90 97.69
C SER A 122 -25.96 41.41 97.42
N PHE A 123 -26.16 41.01 96.17
CA PHE A 123 -25.88 39.66 95.69
C PHE A 123 -25.61 39.68 94.19
N THR A 124 -25.10 38.57 93.66
CA THR A 124 -25.04 38.39 92.21
C THR A 124 -25.93 37.23 91.77
N TRP A 125 -26.45 37.34 90.55
CA TRP A 125 -27.22 36.28 89.92
C TRP A 125 -26.59 35.93 88.58
N SER A 126 -26.10 34.70 88.46
CA SER A 126 -25.69 34.11 87.19
C SER A 126 -26.94 33.62 86.47
N ALA A 127 -27.32 34.30 85.39
CA ALA A 127 -28.47 33.96 84.59
C ALA A 127 -28.29 32.58 83.94
N PRO A 128 -29.37 31.80 83.76
CA PRO A 128 -29.30 30.52 83.05
C PRO A 128 -28.89 30.72 81.58
N ALA A 129 -28.44 29.63 80.95
CA ALA A 129 -28.09 29.62 79.52
C ALA A 129 -29.32 29.74 78.59
N ALA A 130 -30.52 29.47 79.10
CA ALA A 130 -31.77 29.69 78.36
C ALA A 130 -32.18 31.17 78.48
N HIS A 131 -32.37 31.84 77.35
CA HIS A 131 -32.94 33.18 77.33
C HIS A 131 -34.46 33.13 77.61
N GLY A 132 -35.03 34.21 78.14
CA GLY A 132 -36.43 34.23 78.55
C GLY A 132 -36.73 35.28 79.62
N VAL A 133 -37.96 35.31 80.12
CA VAL A 133 -38.35 36.16 81.25
C VAL A 133 -38.37 35.31 82.51
N TYR A 134 -37.65 35.76 83.54
CA TYR A 134 -37.49 35.08 84.81
C TYR A 134 -37.98 35.96 85.94
N THR A 135 -38.62 35.39 86.93
CA THR A 135 -39.28 36.17 88.00
C THR A 135 -38.52 36.01 89.31
N PHE A 136 -37.98 37.13 89.81
CA PHE A 136 -37.52 37.24 91.20
C PHE A 136 -38.71 37.34 92.14
N ASN A 137 -38.66 36.60 93.23
CA ASN A 137 -39.57 36.75 94.34
C ASN A 137 -38.72 36.98 95.59
N GLY A 138 -39.04 38.04 96.33
CA GLY A 138 -38.37 38.35 97.58
C GLY A 138 -39.35 38.70 98.67
N ALA A 139 -38.98 38.37 99.90
CA ALA A 139 -39.61 38.81 101.12
C ALA A 139 -38.60 39.63 101.92
N GLY A 140 -39.05 40.73 102.52
CA GLY A 140 -38.24 41.53 103.43
C GLY A 140 -38.99 41.76 104.73
N ASN A 141 -38.26 41.72 105.83
CA ASN A 141 -38.79 41.88 107.18
C ASN A 141 -38.03 42.99 107.89
N ALA A 142 -38.72 44.01 108.39
CA ALA A 142 -38.14 45.12 109.13
C ALA A 142 -38.44 44.92 110.63
N VAL A 143 -37.40 44.86 111.45
CA VAL A 143 -37.50 44.48 112.87
C VAL A 143 -36.90 45.52 113.81
N ASN A 144 -37.45 45.63 115.01
CA ASN A 144 -37.00 46.58 116.04
C ASN A 144 -35.98 45.99 117.03
N LEU A 145 -35.74 44.67 116.99
CA LEU A 145 -34.83 43.88 117.84
C LEU A 145 -35.18 43.82 119.35
N ASP A 146 -36.42 44.07 119.74
CA ASP A 146 -36.83 43.93 121.14
C ASP A 146 -37.06 42.46 121.58
N GLY A 147 -37.05 41.54 120.62
CA GLY A 147 -37.20 40.11 120.83
C GLY A 147 -38.64 39.64 121.02
N ASN A 148 -39.64 40.50 120.77
CA ASN A 148 -41.06 40.21 120.89
C ASN A 148 -41.74 40.16 119.50
N ASP A 149 -42.51 39.11 119.23
CA ASP A 149 -43.12 38.91 117.90
C ASP A 149 -44.46 39.67 117.73
N SER A 150 -44.81 40.59 118.64
CA SER A 150 -46.19 41.09 118.78
C SER A 150 -46.39 42.62 118.77
N ASP A 151 -45.35 43.43 118.52
CA ASP A 151 -45.38 44.85 118.87
C ASP A 151 -44.84 45.87 117.84
N ALA A 152 -43.96 45.55 116.87
CA ALA A 152 -43.63 46.50 115.79
C ALA A 152 -42.97 45.91 114.52
N ASP A 153 -42.78 44.59 114.44
CA ASP A 153 -42.12 43.94 113.31
C ASP A 153 -43.03 43.84 112.08
N ASP A 154 -42.58 44.40 110.95
CA ASP A 154 -43.36 44.55 109.71
C ASP A 154 -42.67 43.88 108.52
N TRP A 155 -43.41 43.04 107.79
CA TRP A 155 -42.91 42.36 106.60
C TRP A 155 -43.70 42.71 105.33
N ASN A 156 -43.03 42.58 104.18
CA ASN A 156 -43.67 42.75 102.86
C ASN A 156 -43.01 41.87 101.78
N LEU A 157 -43.72 41.68 100.66
CA LEU A 157 -43.27 40.92 99.49
C LEU A 157 -42.98 41.84 98.31
N SER A 158 -41.96 41.51 97.53
CA SER A 158 -41.56 42.29 96.35
C SER A 158 -42.58 42.26 95.21
N GLY A 159 -43.52 41.31 95.27
CA GLY A 159 -44.22 40.84 94.09
C GLY A 159 -43.27 40.12 93.12
N GLY A 160 -43.82 39.49 92.08
CA GLY A 160 -43.00 38.89 91.03
C GLY A 160 -42.29 39.98 90.21
N ILE A 161 -40.97 40.08 90.31
CA ILE A 161 -40.17 41.04 89.54
C ILE A 161 -39.56 40.33 88.34
N ASN A 162 -40.03 40.67 87.14
CA ASN A 162 -39.52 40.10 85.91
C ASN A 162 -38.15 40.67 85.53
N ILE A 163 -37.20 39.79 85.30
CA ILE A 163 -35.90 40.05 84.70
C ILE A 163 -35.87 39.36 83.35
N THR A 164 -35.49 40.12 82.34
CA THR A 164 -35.34 39.59 80.99
C THR A 164 -33.92 39.07 80.83
N VAL A 165 -33.79 37.76 80.63
CA VAL A 165 -32.54 37.15 80.19
C VAL A 165 -32.46 37.27 78.68
N THR A 166 -31.62 38.17 78.20
CA THR A 166 -31.48 38.44 76.78
C THR A 166 -30.64 37.39 76.08
N GLY A 167 -31.02 37.00 74.87
CA GLY A 167 -30.29 36.02 74.09
C GLY A 167 -31.09 35.51 72.91
N SER A 168 -30.51 34.57 72.18
CA SER A 168 -31.14 33.90 71.06
C SER A 168 -30.71 32.45 70.94
N THR A 169 -31.53 31.65 70.25
CA THR A 169 -31.24 30.26 69.91
C THR A 169 -31.58 30.04 68.44
N PHE A 170 -30.62 29.62 67.62
CA PHE A 170 -30.90 29.24 66.23
C PHE A 170 -31.75 27.97 66.18
N THR A 171 -32.84 28.01 65.42
CA THR A 171 -33.77 26.90 65.21
C THR A 171 -33.59 26.22 63.84
N GLY A 172 -32.85 26.85 62.92
CA GLY A 172 -32.56 26.28 61.62
C GLY A 172 -31.45 27.03 60.87
N PRO A 173 -30.81 26.39 59.88
CA PRO A 173 -31.08 25.01 59.40
C PRO A 173 -30.55 23.93 60.36
N ALA A 174 -31.00 22.69 60.17
CA ALA A 174 -30.52 21.54 60.94
C ALA A 174 -29.01 21.33 60.69
N GLY A 175 -28.28 20.84 61.69
CA GLY A 175 -26.85 20.57 61.53
C GLY A 175 -26.56 19.55 60.43
N GLY A 176 -25.52 19.82 59.63
CA GLY A 176 -25.14 18.98 58.48
C GLY A 176 -25.99 19.20 57.23
N THR A 177 -26.87 20.20 57.21
CA THR A 177 -27.59 20.59 55.99
C THR A 177 -26.59 20.97 54.91
N THR A 178 -26.68 20.30 53.75
CA THR A 178 -25.87 20.64 52.57
C THR A 178 -26.59 21.68 51.72
N ILE A 179 -25.90 22.76 51.38
CA ILE A 179 -26.39 23.84 50.52
C ILE A 179 -25.52 23.87 49.26
N CYS A 180 -26.15 23.89 48.10
CA CYS A 180 -25.42 24.10 46.85
C CYS A 180 -24.91 25.54 46.80
N ARG A 181 -23.63 25.73 46.48
CA ARG A 181 -23.08 27.05 46.17
C ARG A 181 -23.98 27.78 45.16
N GLY A 182 -24.28 29.05 45.41
CA GLY A 182 -25.24 29.84 44.63
C GLY A 182 -26.69 29.79 45.13
N ASN A 183 -27.05 28.78 45.94
CA ASN A 183 -28.40 28.68 46.51
C ASN A 183 -28.49 29.42 47.84
N PRO A 184 -29.67 29.99 48.17
CA PRO A 184 -29.88 30.63 49.46
C PRO A 184 -29.89 29.62 50.61
N VAL A 185 -29.48 30.09 51.79
CA VAL A 185 -29.66 29.41 53.07
C VAL A 185 -30.49 30.30 54.00
N THR A 186 -31.54 29.73 54.59
CA THR A 186 -32.40 30.45 55.53
C THR A 186 -32.05 30.05 56.96
N TYR A 187 -31.61 31.05 57.73
CA TYR A 187 -31.42 30.96 59.17
C TYR A 187 -32.69 31.36 59.89
N THR A 188 -33.07 30.62 60.92
CA THR A 188 -34.19 30.96 61.80
C THR A 188 -33.74 30.88 63.26
N TRP A 189 -34.35 31.69 64.12
CA TRP A 189 -34.01 31.73 65.54
C TRP A 189 -35.19 32.16 66.40
N THR A 190 -35.14 31.81 67.68
CA THR A 190 -35.94 32.46 68.73
C THR A 190 -35.07 33.48 69.47
N GLN A 191 -35.67 34.53 70.01
CA GLN A 191 -34.96 35.54 70.80
C GLN A 191 -35.77 36.06 71.98
N THR A 192 -35.09 36.61 72.98
CA THR A 192 -35.73 37.39 74.04
C THR A 192 -34.96 38.68 74.28
N GLY A 193 -35.67 39.82 74.27
CA GLY A 193 -35.14 41.13 74.63
C GLY A 193 -34.04 41.67 73.71
N LEU A 194 -33.90 41.13 72.49
CA LEU A 194 -33.01 41.66 71.46
C LEU A 194 -33.79 42.58 70.52
N THR A 195 -33.17 43.68 70.09
CA THR A 195 -33.74 44.65 69.14
C THR A 195 -33.10 44.50 67.76
N THR A 196 -31.80 44.80 67.64
CA THR A 196 -31.04 44.70 66.40
C THR A 196 -29.86 43.74 66.54
N VAL A 197 -29.69 42.88 65.54
CA VAL A 197 -28.62 41.87 65.49
C VAL A 197 -27.84 41.96 64.19
N ARG A 198 -26.56 41.59 64.27
CA ARG A 198 -25.69 41.37 63.11
C ARG A 198 -25.43 39.87 62.97
N LEU A 199 -25.46 39.36 61.74
CA LEU A 199 -25.11 37.98 61.46
C LEU A 199 -23.76 37.90 60.76
N GLU A 200 -22.90 37.03 61.27
CA GLU A 200 -21.57 36.76 60.73
C GLU A 200 -21.45 35.28 60.37
N TRP A 201 -20.73 35.00 59.31
CA TRP A 201 -20.57 33.66 58.74
C TRP A 201 -19.09 33.33 58.59
N SER A 202 -18.72 32.08 58.87
CA SER A 202 -17.31 31.69 58.87
C SER A 202 -17.13 30.20 58.60
N LYS A 203 -16.05 29.86 57.91
CA LYS A 203 -15.57 28.49 57.67
C LYS A 203 -14.50 28.04 58.67
N ASP A 204 -13.87 28.98 59.38
CA ASP A 204 -12.68 28.75 60.20
C ASP A 204 -12.91 29.09 61.67
N ASN A 205 -14.14 28.85 62.14
CA ASN A 205 -14.56 29.12 63.52
C ASN A 205 -14.34 30.59 63.94
N PHE A 206 -14.57 31.50 63.00
CA PHE A 206 -14.48 32.96 63.16
C PHE A 206 -13.06 33.50 63.36
N ALA A 207 -12.03 32.78 62.90
CA ALA A 207 -10.71 33.39 62.70
C ALA A 207 -10.77 34.45 61.59
N THR A 208 -11.56 34.17 60.54
CA THR A 208 -12.06 35.15 59.58
C THR A 208 -13.59 35.12 59.59
N ASN A 209 -14.21 36.29 59.39
CA ASN A 209 -15.67 36.40 59.36
C ASN A 209 -16.14 37.21 58.14
N GLU A 210 -17.26 36.77 57.60
CA GLU A 210 -18.03 37.48 56.59
C GLU A 210 -19.29 38.04 57.26
N ILE A 211 -19.51 39.35 57.18
CA ILE A 211 -20.76 39.96 57.65
C ILE A 211 -21.83 39.71 56.59
N ILE A 212 -22.71 38.73 56.85
CA ILE A 212 -23.80 38.37 55.93
C ILE A 212 -25.04 39.24 56.12
N ALA A 213 -25.16 39.90 57.27
CA ALA A 213 -26.14 40.96 57.51
C ALA A 213 -25.70 41.89 58.62
N ASN A 214 -25.57 43.19 58.33
CA ASN A 214 -24.99 44.16 59.26
C ASN A 214 -25.95 44.64 60.37
N SER A 215 -27.25 44.68 60.09
CA SER A 215 -28.29 45.08 61.05
C SER A 215 -29.64 44.50 60.62
N ILE A 216 -30.22 43.63 61.43
CA ILE A 216 -31.53 43.00 61.24
C ILE A 216 -32.34 43.21 62.51
N ASP A 217 -33.63 43.48 62.37
CA ASP A 217 -34.58 43.43 63.48
C ASP A 217 -34.68 41.99 64.00
N ALA A 218 -34.25 41.76 65.24
CA ALA A 218 -34.21 40.44 65.85
C ALA A 218 -35.60 39.78 65.93
N SER A 219 -36.68 40.56 65.92
CA SER A 219 -38.06 40.07 65.98
C SER A 219 -38.52 39.39 64.68
N THR A 220 -37.81 39.57 63.56
CA THR A 220 -38.12 38.85 62.31
C THR A 220 -37.93 37.34 62.46
N GLN A 221 -37.06 36.90 63.38
CA GLN A 221 -36.76 35.49 63.67
C GLN A 221 -36.27 34.68 62.47
N THR A 222 -35.92 35.36 61.36
CA THR A 222 -35.45 34.74 60.14
C THR A 222 -34.58 35.68 59.31
N PHE A 223 -33.61 35.10 58.62
CA PHE A 223 -32.80 35.75 57.61
C PHE A 223 -32.41 34.76 56.52
N THR A 224 -32.55 35.17 55.25
CA THR A 224 -32.10 34.36 54.11
C THR A 224 -30.86 34.98 53.51
N TYR A 225 -29.77 34.22 53.52
CA TYR A 225 -28.50 34.60 52.93
C TYR A 225 -28.35 33.95 51.55
N ASN A 226 -28.12 34.76 50.52
CA ASN A 226 -27.85 34.27 49.17
C ASN A 226 -26.37 33.90 49.05
N VAL A 227 -26.04 32.61 49.17
CA VAL A 227 -24.66 32.15 49.11
C VAL A 227 -24.07 32.47 47.73
N PRO A 228 -22.92 33.17 47.66
CA PRO A 228 -22.32 33.51 46.38
C PRO A 228 -22.04 32.29 45.52
N GLY A 229 -22.26 32.44 44.22
CA GLY A 229 -21.83 31.48 43.20
C GLY A 229 -20.32 31.33 43.09
N THR A 230 -19.54 31.97 43.97
CA THR A 230 -18.07 31.89 44.13
C THR A 230 -17.62 31.23 45.44
N GLN A 231 -18.56 30.86 46.33
CA GLN A 231 -18.23 30.38 47.67
C GLN A 231 -17.37 29.11 47.65
N ALA A 232 -16.36 29.04 48.52
CA ALA A 232 -15.57 27.83 48.67
C ALA A 232 -16.41 26.71 49.31
N GLY A 233 -16.15 25.46 48.92
CA GLY A 233 -16.81 24.31 49.54
C GLY A 233 -16.31 24.05 50.97
N GLY A 234 -17.15 23.49 51.82
CA GLY A 234 -16.82 23.12 53.21
C GLY A 234 -17.88 23.54 54.21
N ASP A 235 -17.60 23.35 55.50
CA ASP A 235 -18.54 23.61 56.59
C ASP A 235 -18.45 25.06 57.06
N TYR A 236 -19.60 25.73 57.12
CA TYR A 236 -19.72 27.11 57.58
C TYR A 236 -20.68 27.22 58.76
N VAL A 237 -20.31 28.03 59.74
CA VAL A 237 -21.09 28.31 60.94
C VAL A 237 -21.54 29.77 60.91
N VAL A 238 -22.79 30.03 61.30
CA VAL A 238 -23.32 31.37 61.53
C VAL A 238 -23.21 31.72 63.01
N ARG A 239 -22.89 32.97 63.33
CA ARG A 239 -23.06 33.53 64.68
C ARG A 239 -23.90 34.79 64.64
N MET A 240 -24.62 35.00 65.73
CA MET A 240 -25.39 36.19 65.98
C MET A 240 -24.61 37.10 66.94
N MET A 241 -24.46 38.35 66.55
CA MET A 241 -23.82 39.40 67.33
C MET A 241 -24.87 40.45 67.71
N ASP A 242 -24.72 41.02 68.90
CA ASP A 242 -25.44 42.22 69.28
C ASP A 242 -24.95 43.39 68.42
N ALA A 243 -25.84 44.02 67.65
CA ALA A 243 -25.45 45.07 66.73
C ALA A 243 -24.96 46.35 67.45
N ALA A 244 -25.44 46.60 68.68
CA ALA A 244 -25.08 47.78 69.45
C ALA A 244 -23.75 47.59 70.21
N THR A 245 -23.51 46.41 70.78
CA THR A 245 -22.32 46.17 71.63
C THR A 245 -21.20 45.40 70.93
N GLY A 246 -21.49 44.75 69.80
CA GLY A 246 -20.53 43.90 69.08
C GLY A 246 -20.19 42.60 69.80
N LEU A 247 -20.92 42.25 70.86
CA LEU A 247 -20.74 41.02 71.62
C LEU A 247 -21.49 39.84 70.99
N GLU A 248 -20.88 38.66 71.02
CA GLU A 248 -21.50 37.43 70.53
C GLU A 248 -22.66 37.00 71.42
N ILE A 249 -23.76 36.57 70.79
CA ILE A 249 -25.00 36.14 71.45
C ILE A 249 -25.14 34.62 71.38
N SER A 250 -25.05 34.06 70.17
CA SER A 250 -25.24 32.62 69.93
C SER A 250 -24.62 32.20 68.60
N ARG A 251 -24.46 30.88 68.42
CA ARG A 251 -24.01 30.26 67.16
C ARG A 251 -25.06 29.28 66.66
N GLY A 252 -25.20 29.19 65.35
CA GLY A 252 -26.00 28.18 64.68
C GLY A 252 -25.23 26.88 64.45
N ASN A 253 -25.91 25.89 63.90
CA ASN A 253 -25.24 24.67 63.43
C ASN A 253 -24.43 24.93 62.16
N ALA A 254 -23.45 24.06 61.90
CA ALA A 254 -22.71 24.08 60.64
C ALA A 254 -23.59 23.65 59.46
N VAL A 255 -23.45 24.36 58.34
CA VAL A 255 -23.97 24.01 57.02
C VAL A 255 -22.82 23.68 56.08
N THR A 256 -22.96 22.65 55.26
CA THR A 256 -21.93 22.26 54.29
C THR A 256 -22.23 22.89 52.95
N ILE A 257 -21.31 23.72 52.43
CA ILE A 257 -21.38 24.24 51.07
C ILE A 257 -20.79 23.22 50.10
N SER A 258 -21.60 22.72 49.18
CA SER A 258 -21.13 21.90 48.05
C SER A 258 -20.66 22.80 46.91
N ALA A 259 -19.40 22.67 46.51
CA ALA A 259 -18.76 23.50 45.48
C ALA A 259 -18.90 22.97 44.04
N GLY A 260 -19.65 21.89 43.84
CA GLY A 260 -19.84 21.25 42.54
C GLY A 260 -19.16 19.87 42.43
N PRO A 261 -19.38 19.16 41.30
CA PRO A 261 -18.74 17.88 41.03
C PRO A 261 -17.21 17.98 40.95
N VAL A 262 -16.51 16.97 41.45
CA VAL A 262 -15.05 16.83 41.33
C VAL A 262 -14.73 15.57 40.53
N ILE A 263 -14.03 15.71 39.40
CA ILE A 263 -13.63 14.58 38.56
C ILE A 263 -12.41 13.91 39.18
N SER A 264 -12.53 12.65 39.57
CA SER A 264 -11.49 11.83 40.17
C SER A 264 -10.83 10.85 39.18
N LEU A 265 -11.51 10.52 38.08
CA LEU A 265 -10.98 9.68 37.00
C LEU A 265 -11.42 10.23 35.64
N GLN A 266 -10.45 10.54 34.79
CA GLN A 266 -10.69 10.99 33.41
C GLN A 266 -10.95 9.81 32.48
N PRO A 267 -11.72 9.99 31.38
CA PRO A 267 -11.86 8.96 30.35
C PRO A 267 -10.52 8.61 29.71
N ALA A 268 -10.39 7.34 29.30
CA ALA A 268 -9.22 6.86 28.57
C ALA A 268 -8.95 7.73 27.33
N GLN A 269 -7.68 7.99 27.05
CA GLN A 269 -7.23 8.91 26.00
C GLN A 269 -6.79 8.11 24.76
N ASN A 270 -6.97 8.66 23.56
CA ASN A 270 -6.53 8.06 22.28
C ASN A 270 -6.98 6.59 22.10
N VAL A 271 -8.28 6.35 22.27
CA VAL A 271 -8.85 5.00 22.25
C VAL A 271 -9.02 4.53 20.80
N LEU A 272 -8.34 3.44 20.43
CA LEU A 272 -8.59 2.73 19.17
C LEU A 272 -9.62 1.62 19.40
N VAL A 273 -10.74 1.67 18.69
CA VAL A 273 -11.75 0.59 18.70
C VAL A 273 -11.94 0.09 17.27
N CYS A 274 -11.94 -1.22 17.08
CA CYS A 274 -12.18 -1.80 15.77
C CYS A 274 -13.65 -1.67 15.36
N GLU A 275 -13.91 -1.42 14.08
CA GLU A 275 -15.26 -1.36 13.53
C GLU A 275 -16.05 -2.64 13.88
N GLY A 276 -17.29 -2.45 14.32
CA GLY A 276 -18.17 -3.51 14.80
C GLY A 276 -17.97 -3.93 16.26
N LYS A 277 -16.98 -3.38 16.99
CA LYS A 277 -16.76 -3.63 18.43
C LYS A 277 -17.45 -2.60 19.32
N PRO A 278 -17.67 -2.91 20.62
CA PRO A 278 -18.16 -1.93 21.56
C PRO A 278 -17.08 -0.91 21.95
N LEU A 279 -17.47 0.36 22.07
CA LEU A 279 -16.69 1.41 22.74
C LEU A 279 -17.21 1.58 24.16
N THR A 280 -16.29 1.63 25.13
CA THR A 280 -16.59 1.95 26.52
C THR A 280 -15.68 3.08 27.00
N LEU A 281 -16.29 4.18 27.47
CA LEU A 281 -15.59 5.27 28.15
C LEU A 281 -16.14 5.40 29.56
N THR A 282 -15.25 5.51 30.55
CA THR A 282 -15.61 5.59 31.96
C THR A 282 -15.09 6.89 32.55
N ILE A 283 -15.92 7.57 33.33
CA ILE A 283 -15.55 8.74 34.13
C ILE A 283 -15.87 8.48 35.61
N GLY A 284 -14.99 8.93 36.50
CA GLY A 284 -15.21 8.90 37.94
C GLY A 284 -15.32 10.31 38.50
N ALA A 285 -16.33 10.56 39.33
CA ALA A 285 -16.53 11.85 39.97
C ALA A 285 -17.17 11.70 41.35
N SER A 286 -16.94 12.68 42.23
CA SER A 286 -17.60 12.83 43.52
C SER A 286 -18.43 14.11 43.57
N GLY A 287 -19.45 14.13 44.43
CA GLY A 287 -20.40 15.23 44.60
C GLY A 287 -21.80 14.71 44.90
N SER A 288 -22.74 15.63 45.13
CA SER A 288 -24.15 15.31 45.41
C SER A 288 -25.00 15.45 44.15
N ASP A 289 -25.94 14.50 43.96
CA ASP A 289 -26.91 14.47 42.86
C ASP A 289 -26.28 14.59 41.47
N LEU A 290 -25.22 13.79 41.23
CA LEU A 290 -24.49 13.83 39.97
C LEU A 290 -25.34 13.33 38.79
N GLN A 291 -25.36 14.11 37.72
CA GLN A 291 -25.90 13.75 36.41
C GLN A 291 -24.81 13.87 35.36
N TYR A 292 -24.81 12.97 34.38
CA TYR A 292 -23.77 12.92 33.35
C TYR A 292 -24.37 13.28 32.00
N ARG A 293 -23.57 13.91 31.15
CA ARG A 293 -23.91 14.14 29.75
C ARG A 293 -22.66 14.00 28.90
N TRP A 294 -22.56 12.86 28.23
CA TRP A 294 -21.51 12.64 27.24
C TRP A 294 -21.80 13.44 25.97
N ARG A 295 -20.75 13.97 25.36
CA ARG A 295 -20.80 14.66 24.07
C ARG A 295 -19.85 14.00 23.09
N HIS A 296 -20.23 13.99 21.82
CA HIS A 296 -19.40 13.58 20.70
C HIS A 296 -19.25 14.76 19.75
N ASN A 297 -18.01 15.16 19.49
CA ASN A 297 -17.67 16.35 18.70
C ASN A 297 -18.41 17.62 19.17
N GLY A 298 -18.57 17.76 20.49
CA GLY A 298 -19.25 18.89 21.13
C GLY A 298 -20.78 18.81 21.17
N VAL A 299 -21.40 17.80 20.58
CA VAL A 299 -22.86 17.59 20.57
C VAL A 299 -23.25 16.55 21.61
N ASP A 300 -24.29 16.83 22.39
CA ASP A 300 -24.82 15.90 23.40
C ASP A 300 -25.23 14.56 22.75
N LEU A 301 -24.73 13.45 23.31
CA LEU A 301 -25.07 12.10 22.88
C LEU A 301 -26.36 11.62 23.57
N PRO A 302 -27.44 11.33 22.84
CA PRO A 302 -28.65 10.76 23.41
C PRO A 302 -28.35 9.45 24.15
N GLY A 303 -28.84 9.32 25.39
CA GLY A 303 -28.60 8.15 26.24
C GLY A 303 -27.24 8.11 26.95
N GLY A 304 -26.34 9.06 26.67
CA GLY A 304 -25.06 9.22 27.36
C GLY A 304 -25.21 9.86 28.74
N THR A 305 -26.02 9.28 29.62
CA THR A 305 -26.42 9.89 30.90
C THR A 305 -25.82 9.25 32.15
N ASN A 306 -24.91 8.29 31.97
CA ASN A 306 -24.26 7.54 33.05
C ASN A 306 -22.75 7.82 33.11
N ALA A 307 -22.11 7.48 34.23
CA ALA A 307 -20.66 7.55 34.40
C ALA A 307 -19.88 6.64 33.41
N VAL A 308 -20.54 5.63 32.85
CA VAL A 308 -19.99 4.79 31.79
C VAL A 308 -20.80 5.00 30.52
N LEU A 309 -20.15 5.47 29.46
CA LEU A 309 -20.70 5.50 28.11
C LEU A 309 -20.36 4.18 27.42
N THR A 310 -21.38 3.48 26.93
CA THR A 310 -21.22 2.27 26.12
C THR A 310 -21.94 2.45 24.79
N ILE A 311 -21.19 2.30 23.69
CA ILE A 311 -21.74 2.19 22.34
C ILE A 311 -21.49 0.76 21.89
N ASN A 312 -22.54 -0.06 21.81
CA ASN A 312 -22.42 -1.51 21.61
C ASN A 312 -21.72 -1.91 20.31
N THR A 313 -21.87 -1.11 19.26
CA THR A 313 -21.29 -1.37 17.95
C THR A 313 -20.92 -0.04 17.31
N VAL A 314 -19.64 0.14 17.04
CA VAL A 314 -19.13 1.36 16.41
C VAL A 314 -18.91 1.16 14.91
N GLY A 315 -19.28 2.17 14.12
CA GLY A 315 -18.82 2.37 12.74
C GLY A 315 -18.00 3.65 12.64
N GLN A 316 -17.56 4.00 11.43
CA GLN A 316 -16.74 5.21 11.21
C GLN A 316 -17.38 6.52 11.74
N ALA A 317 -18.72 6.61 11.74
CA ALA A 317 -19.45 7.75 12.26
C ALA A 317 -19.24 8.00 13.77
N GLN A 318 -18.77 7.00 14.54
CA GLN A 318 -18.47 7.14 15.96
C GLN A 318 -17.02 7.57 16.23
N ALA A 319 -16.17 7.73 15.21
CA ALA A 319 -14.85 8.34 15.40
C ALA A 319 -14.99 9.82 15.78
N GLY A 320 -14.07 10.33 16.59
CA GLY A 320 -14.04 11.74 16.97
C GLY A 320 -13.73 11.96 18.44
N VAL A 321 -14.05 13.14 18.94
CA VAL A 321 -13.71 13.57 20.29
C VAL A 321 -14.90 13.41 21.22
N TYR A 322 -14.68 12.75 22.35
CA TYR A 322 -15.68 12.56 23.38
C TYR A 322 -15.30 13.33 24.64
N ASP A 323 -16.25 13.98 25.29
CA ASP A 323 -16.09 14.47 26.65
C ASP A 323 -17.38 14.25 27.45
N CYS A 324 -17.32 14.42 28.76
CA CYS A 324 -18.46 14.30 29.64
C CYS A 324 -18.61 15.57 30.47
N VAL A 325 -19.78 16.19 30.41
CA VAL A 325 -20.17 17.25 31.32
C VAL A 325 -20.94 16.63 32.47
N ILE A 326 -20.44 16.82 33.68
CA ILE A 326 -21.06 16.33 34.91
C ILE A 326 -21.72 17.51 35.58
N PHE A 327 -23.02 17.38 35.84
CA PHE A 327 -23.82 18.33 36.59
C PHE A 327 -24.00 17.82 38.01
N GLY A 328 -24.10 18.73 38.97
CA GLY A 328 -24.46 18.38 40.33
C GLY A 328 -24.67 19.61 41.19
N CYS A 329 -24.93 19.37 42.47
CA CYS A 329 -25.09 20.45 43.45
C CYS A 329 -23.83 21.33 43.52
N GLY A 330 -23.96 22.60 43.17
CA GLY A 330 -22.88 23.61 43.24
C GLY A 330 -22.15 23.89 41.92
N GLY A 331 -22.54 23.27 40.80
CA GLY A 331 -22.01 23.62 39.48
C GLY A 331 -21.94 22.45 38.50
N ASN A 332 -21.05 22.57 37.52
CA ASN A 332 -20.70 21.49 36.60
C ASN A 332 -19.17 21.36 36.48
N ALA A 333 -18.72 20.17 36.07
CA ALA A 333 -17.35 19.90 35.71
C ALA A 333 -17.32 19.23 34.35
N THR A 334 -16.40 19.62 33.47
CA THR A 334 -16.21 18.99 32.16
C THR A 334 -14.93 18.16 32.18
N SER A 335 -15.01 16.94 31.67
CA SER A 335 -13.85 16.04 31.57
C SER A 335 -12.81 16.55 30.59
N GLN A 336 -11.63 15.95 30.64
CA GLN A 336 -10.72 16.00 29.51
C GLN A 336 -11.36 15.30 28.29
N GLN A 337 -10.97 15.75 27.11
CA GLN A 337 -11.39 15.17 25.84
C GLN A 337 -10.74 13.79 25.64
N SER A 338 -11.47 12.82 25.10
CA SER A 338 -11.01 11.50 24.70
C SER A 338 -11.15 11.37 23.19
N THR A 339 -10.03 11.29 22.47
CA THR A 339 -10.06 11.03 21.03
C THR A 339 -10.27 9.54 20.79
N VAL A 340 -11.33 9.20 20.07
CA VAL A 340 -11.67 7.84 19.67
C VAL A 340 -11.45 7.68 18.18
N THR A 341 -10.62 6.70 17.81
CA THR A 341 -10.38 6.31 16.41
C THR A 341 -11.04 4.98 16.15
N ILE A 342 -11.77 4.87 15.02
CA ILE A 342 -12.40 3.62 14.61
C ILE A 342 -11.53 2.94 13.56
N GLY A 343 -10.87 1.85 13.98
CA GLY A 343 -9.95 1.08 13.14
C GLY A 343 -10.67 0.10 12.22
N THR A 344 -10.14 -0.10 11.03
CA THR A 344 -10.61 -1.12 10.08
C THR A 344 -9.67 -2.32 10.06
N LYS A 345 -10.24 -3.52 9.92
CA LYS A 345 -9.47 -4.76 9.77
C LYS A 345 -8.69 -4.77 8.45
N PRO A 346 -7.55 -5.48 8.37
CA PRO A 346 -6.85 -5.73 7.13
C PRO A 346 -7.76 -6.28 6.03
N LYS A 347 -7.56 -5.80 4.81
CA LYS A 347 -8.19 -6.32 3.58
C LYS A 347 -7.20 -6.18 2.43
N ILE A 348 -6.89 -7.27 1.75
CA ILE A 348 -6.09 -7.25 0.53
C ILE A 348 -6.96 -6.74 -0.63
N VAL A 349 -6.48 -5.72 -1.33
CA VAL A 349 -7.14 -5.11 -2.50
C VAL A 349 -6.45 -5.50 -3.81
N THR A 350 -5.14 -5.75 -3.78
CA THR A 350 -4.37 -6.25 -4.92
C THR A 350 -3.54 -7.46 -4.50
N GLN A 351 -3.77 -8.59 -5.16
CA GLN A 351 -3.06 -9.85 -4.89
C GLN A 351 -1.67 -9.85 -5.56
N PRO A 352 -0.68 -10.55 -5.00
CA PRO A 352 0.56 -10.85 -5.73
C PRO A 352 0.25 -11.73 -6.95
N THR A 353 1.17 -11.76 -7.91
CA THR A 353 1.04 -12.53 -9.16
C THR A 353 2.23 -13.47 -9.32
N ALA A 354 2.00 -14.67 -9.88
CA ALA A 354 3.05 -15.64 -10.13
C ALA A 354 4.11 -15.09 -11.10
N ARG A 355 5.34 -15.58 -10.97
CA ARG A 355 6.49 -15.12 -11.76
C ARG A 355 7.26 -16.30 -12.33
N SER A 356 7.75 -16.15 -13.56
CA SER A 356 8.69 -17.06 -14.18
C SER A 356 9.88 -16.26 -14.68
N ILE A 357 11.06 -16.56 -14.16
CA ILE A 357 12.31 -15.85 -14.46
C ILE A 357 13.41 -16.84 -14.80
N CYS A 358 14.52 -16.33 -15.33
CA CYS A 358 15.74 -17.10 -15.47
C CYS A 358 16.59 -17.01 -14.21
N GLU A 359 17.39 -18.04 -13.93
CA GLU A 359 18.37 -17.98 -12.84
C GLU A 359 19.25 -16.72 -12.98
N THR A 360 19.66 -16.16 -11.84
CA THR A 360 20.38 -14.88 -11.66
C THR A 360 19.60 -13.61 -11.97
N GLU A 361 18.36 -13.69 -12.46
CA GLU A 361 17.51 -12.50 -12.62
C GLU A 361 16.96 -12.00 -11.28
N ASN A 362 16.55 -10.72 -11.27
CA ASN A 362 15.87 -10.10 -10.15
C ASN A 362 14.36 -10.11 -10.39
N THR A 363 13.57 -10.35 -9.35
CA THR A 363 12.11 -10.27 -9.40
C THR A 363 11.55 -9.76 -8.07
N PHE A 364 10.24 -9.61 -8.01
CA PHE A 364 9.55 -9.22 -6.80
C PHE A 364 8.09 -9.68 -6.78
N PHE A 365 7.57 -9.82 -5.56
CA PHE A 365 6.14 -9.91 -5.29
C PHE A 365 5.69 -8.63 -4.57
N THR A 366 4.47 -8.17 -4.86
CA THR A 366 3.84 -7.01 -4.22
C THR A 366 2.42 -7.35 -3.86
N VAL A 367 1.96 -6.83 -2.72
CA VAL A 367 0.56 -6.87 -2.29
C VAL A 367 0.12 -5.46 -1.97
N GLU A 368 -1.15 -5.13 -2.21
CA GLU A 368 -1.76 -3.92 -1.68
C GLU A 368 -2.88 -4.29 -0.74
N ALA A 369 -2.90 -3.67 0.44
CA ALA A 369 -3.90 -3.91 1.47
C ALA A 369 -4.32 -2.60 2.14
N THR A 370 -5.55 -2.58 2.64
CA THR A 370 -6.14 -1.49 3.43
C THR A 370 -6.40 -1.95 4.85
N GLY A 371 -6.31 -1.05 5.83
CA GLY A 371 -6.57 -1.33 7.25
C GLY A 371 -5.69 -0.45 8.14
N ASN A 372 -5.90 -0.52 9.45
CA ASN A 372 -5.11 0.26 10.41
C ASN A 372 -3.81 -0.46 10.82
N ASP A 373 -2.70 0.28 10.83
CA ASP A 373 -1.37 -0.13 11.27
C ASP A 373 -0.92 -1.48 10.68
N LEU A 374 -1.00 -1.60 9.36
CA LEU A 374 -0.72 -2.85 8.67
C LEU A 374 0.74 -3.28 8.82
N ILE A 375 0.93 -4.55 9.14
CA ILE A 375 2.23 -5.23 9.14
C ILE A 375 2.14 -6.49 8.27
N TYR A 376 3.23 -6.81 7.59
CA TYR A 376 3.29 -7.91 6.63
C TYR A 376 4.25 -8.99 7.12
N GLN A 377 4.02 -10.22 6.71
CA GLN A 377 4.98 -11.32 6.86
C GLN A 377 4.88 -12.20 5.61
N TRP A 378 5.92 -12.17 4.78
CA TRP A 378 6.01 -13.08 3.64
C TRP A 378 6.37 -14.49 4.10
N LEU A 379 5.80 -15.47 3.42
CA LEU A 379 6.01 -16.89 3.60
C LEU A 379 6.56 -17.47 2.31
N LYS A 380 7.37 -18.51 2.43
CA LYS A 380 7.79 -19.36 1.32
C LYS A 380 7.54 -20.81 1.71
N ASN A 381 6.80 -21.54 0.88
CA ASN A 381 6.40 -22.92 1.12
C ASN A 381 5.76 -23.12 2.51
N GLY A 382 4.98 -22.13 2.97
CA GLY A 382 4.34 -22.13 4.28
C GLY A 382 5.19 -21.62 5.45
N GLU A 383 6.49 -21.37 5.25
CA GLU A 383 7.41 -20.94 6.31
C GLU A 383 7.73 -19.44 6.23
N PRO A 384 7.83 -18.72 7.37
CA PRO A 384 8.13 -17.28 7.37
C PRO A 384 9.50 -16.96 6.78
N ILE A 385 9.55 -15.99 5.87
CA ILE A 385 10.81 -15.42 5.38
C ILE A 385 11.27 -14.37 6.40
N PRO A 386 12.42 -14.53 7.05
CA PRO A 386 12.89 -13.59 8.06
C PRO A 386 12.98 -12.16 7.52
N SER A 387 12.60 -11.18 8.33
CA SER A 387 12.71 -9.74 8.04
C SER A 387 11.93 -9.24 6.82
N SER A 388 11.08 -10.07 6.21
CA SER A 388 10.27 -9.69 5.04
C SER A 388 8.93 -9.11 5.49
N THR A 389 8.97 -7.89 6.02
CA THR A 389 7.83 -7.22 6.69
C THR A 389 7.18 -6.08 5.91
N GLY A 390 7.61 -5.83 4.68
CA GLY A 390 7.02 -4.84 3.78
C GLY A 390 5.92 -5.41 2.88
N ASN A 391 5.18 -4.51 2.22
CA ASN A 391 4.20 -4.85 1.18
C ASN A 391 4.83 -5.36 -0.14
N ARG A 392 6.17 -5.39 -0.21
CA ARG A 392 6.95 -5.85 -1.35
C ARG A 392 8.07 -6.77 -0.88
N LEU A 393 8.16 -7.95 -1.49
CA LEU A 393 9.27 -8.89 -1.34
C LEU A 393 10.14 -8.81 -2.59
N ASN A 394 11.40 -8.39 -2.45
CA ASN A 394 12.37 -8.41 -3.54
C ASN A 394 13.21 -9.69 -3.47
N ILE A 395 13.45 -10.30 -4.62
CA ILE A 395 14.33 -11.47 -4.78
C ILE A 395 15.37 -11.06 -5.81
N SER A 396 16.63 -10.95 -5.39
CA SER A 396 17.73 -10.51 -6.25
C SER A 396 18.71 -11.65 -6.49
N ASN A 397 19.29 -11.72 -7.69
CA ASN A 397 20.19 -12.80 -8.11
C ASN A 397 19.59 -14.18 -7.81
N ALA A 398 18.35 -14.41 -8.26
CA ALA A 398 17.57 -15.57 -7.88
C ALA A 398 18.29 -16.89 -8.21
N THR A 399 18.30 -17.80 -7.25
CA THR A 399 18.87 -19.16 -7.37
C THR A 399 17.77 -20.19 -7.45
N LEU A 400 18.08 -21.43 -7.86
CA LEU A 400 17.09 -22.52 -7.82
C LEU A 400 16.52 -22.79 -6.42
N PHE A 401 17.26 -22.44 -5.35
CA PHE A 401 16.73 -22.52 -3.99
C PHE A 401 15.59 -21.55 -3.74
N ASP A 402 15.49 -20.44 -4.48
CA ASP A 402 14.43 -19.43 -4.38
C ASP A 402 13.11 -19.90 -4.98
N GLU A 403 13.10 -20.95 -5.81
CA GLU A 403 11.87 -21.51 -6.35
C GLU A 403 10.92 -21.97 -5.25
N GLY A 404 9.62 -21.72 -5.44
CA GLY A 404 8.60 -22.15 -4.50
C GLY A 404 7.34 -21.31 -4.52
N ASP A 405 6.47 -21.58 -3.56
CA ASP A 405 5.18 -20.95 -3.40
C ASP A 405 5.28 -19.84 -2.35
N TYR A 406 4.88 -18.63 -2.73
CA TYR A 406 4.95 -17.43 -1.90
C TYR A 406 3.56 -16.96 -1.51
N GLN A 407 3.43 -16.53 -0.26
CA GLN A 407 2.19 -15.99 0.31
C GLN A 407 2.56 -14.86 1.27
N VAL A 408 1.66 -13.91 1.53
CA VAL A 408 1.86 -12.90 2.57
C VAL A 408 0.68 -12.87 3.53
N ILE A 409 1.00 -12.89 4.81
CA ILE A 409 0.05 -12.64 5.89
C ILE A 409 0.07 -11.14 6.20
N VAL A 410 -1.11 -10.52 6.20
CA VAL A 410 -1.29 -9.11 6.54
C VAL A 410 -2.07 -9.01 7.85
N ARG A 411 -1.39 -8.52 8.89
CA ARG A 411 -1.98 -8.21 10.19
C ARG A 411 -2.17 -6.70 10.31
N GLY A 412 -2.97 -6.28 11.27
CA GLY A 412 -3.11 -4.88 11.66
C GLY A 412 -3.57 -4.78 13.10
N SER A 413 -3.79 -3.56 13.59
CA SER A 413 -4.31 -3.33 14.94
C SER A 413 -5.71 -3.92 15.16
N CYS A 414 -6.42 -4.22 14.07
CA CYS A 414 -7.76 -4.82 14.09
C CYS A 414 -7.79 -6.21 13.47
N ASN A 415 -8.42 -7.16 14.16
CA ASN A 415 -8.54 -8.55 13.75
C ASN A 415 -9.82 -8.84 12.93
N PRO A 416 -9.86 -9.93 12.15
CA PRO A 416 -8.78 -10.89 11.91
C PRO A 416 -7.74 -10.37 10.91
N GLU A 417 -6.59 -11.03 10.92
CA GLU A 417 -5.62 -10.94 9.83
C GLU A 417 -6.16 -11.56 8.53
N VAL A 418 -5.50 -11.26 7.42
CA VAL A 418 -5.84 -11.81 6.10
C VAL A 418 -4.60 -12.36 5.42
N GLU A 419 -4.78 -13.41 4.65
CA GLU A 419 -3.72 -14.01 3.84
C GLU A 419 -3.95 -13.73 2.36
N SER A 420 -2.86 -13.53 1.61
CA SER A 420 -2.94 -13.46 0.16
C SER A 420 -3.24 -14.83 -0.46
N ALA A 421 -3.58 -14.82 -1.74
CA ALA A 421 -3.45 -16.02 -2.56
C ALA A 421 -1.99 -16.50 -2.57
N VAL A 422 -1.80 -17.82 -2.69
CA VAL A 422 -0.50 -18.44 -2.87
C VAL A 422 -0.08 -18.29 -4.34
N VAL A 423 1.12 -17.79 -4.61
CA VAL A 423 1.66 -17.60 -5.96
C VAL A 423 3.03 -18.25 -6.13
N ARG A 424 3.27 -18.89 -7.27
CA ARG A 424 4.53 -19.59 -7.53
C ARG A 424 5.59 -18.69 -8.16
N LEU A 425 6.83 -18.79 -7.68
CA LEU A 425 8.03 -18.39 -8.40
C LEU A 425 8.60 -19.63 -9.11
N SER A 426 8.71 -19.58 -10.43
CA SER A 426 9.43 -20.58 -11.23
C SER A 426 10.73 -19.99 -11.75
N ILE A 427 11.83 -20.74 -11.63
CA ILE A 427 13.17 -20.30 -12.04
C ILE A 427 13.74 -21.32 -13.01
N THR A 428 14.05 -20.89 -14.23
CA THR A 428 14.66 -21.78 -15.24
C THR A 428 16.19 -21.71 -15.15
N GLU A 429 16.84 -22.86 -14.93
CA GLU A 429 18.32 -22.99 -14.87
C GLU A 429 18.96 -22.57 -16.20
N ARG A 430 20.00 -21.73 -16.13
CA ARG A 430 20.74 -21.32 -17.33
C ARG A 430 21.60 -22.47 -17.87
N PRO A 431 21.78 -22.57 -19.20
CA PRO A 431 22.71 -23.53 -19.80
C PRO A 431 24.14 -23.32 -19.28
N LEU A 432 24.78 -24.39 -18.82
CA LEU A 432 26.17 -24.38 -18.37
C LEU A 432 26.92 -25.59 -18.93
N VAL A 433 27.99 -25.36 -19.70
CA VAL A 433 28.87 -26.44 -20.16
C VAL A 433 29.79 -26.87 -19.01
N ARG A 434 29.73 -28.15 -18.64
CA ARG A 434 30.51 -28.75 -17.54
C ARG A 434 31.70 -29.54 -18.03
N ILE A 435 31.54 -30.24 -19.15
CA ILE A 435 32.61 -31.02 -19.79
C ILE A 435 32.67 -30.63 -21.24
N GLU A 436 33.83 -30.20 -21.68
CA GLU A 436 34.09 -29.75 -23.03
C GLU A 436 34.38 -30.91 -24.01
N PRO A 437 34.01 -30.79 -25.30
CA PRO A 437 34.34 -31.80 -26.29
C PRO A 437 35.85 -31.88 -26.52
N THR A 438 36.36 -33.08 -26.81
CA THR A 438 37.80 -33.35 -26.97
C THR A 438 38.22 -33.47 -28.42
N ASP A 439 39.47 -33.10 -28.71
CA ASP A 439 40.07 -33.19 -30.04
C ASP A 439 40.13 -34.65 -30.52
N LYS A 440 40.02 -34.87 -31.83
CA LYS A 440 40.02 -36.19 -32.46
C LYS A 440 41.02 -36.24 -33.60
N ASN A 441 41.87 -37.25 -33.60
CA ASN A 441 42.73 -37.62 -34.73
C ASN A 441 42.21 -38.93 -35.32
N LEU A 442 41.66 -38.86 -36.55
CA LEU A 442 40.98 -39.95 -37.21
C LEU A 442 41.60 -40.24 -38.58
N LYS A 443 41.27 -41.38 -39.17
CA LYS A 443 41.52 -41.72 -40.57
C LYS A 443 40.22 -41.63 -41.37
N ALA A 444 40.34 -41.42 -42.68
CA ALA A 444 39.19 -41.40 -43.57
C ALA A 444 38.46 -42.76 -43.50
N GLY A 445 37.14 -42.73 -43.32
CA GLY A 445 36.32 -43.93 -43.08
C GLY A 445 36.02 -44.22 -41.60
N ASP A 446 36.74 -43.61 -40.65
CA ASP A 446 36.44 -43.75 -39.22
C ASP A 446 35.12 -43.06 -38.84
N SER A 447 34.51 -43.49 -37.73
CA SER A 447 33.37 -42.80 -37.14
C SER A 447 33.83 -41.66 -36.22
N LEU A 448 33.36 -40.45 -36.48
CA LEU A 448 33.50 -39.31 -35.56
C LEU A 448 32.38 -39.34 -34.51
N VAL A 449 32.77 -39.19 -33.24
CA VAL A 449 31.84 -38.95 -32.13
C VAL A 449 32.37 -37.80 -31.28
N LEU A 450 31.62 -36.70 -31.21
CA LEU A 450 31.88 -35.57 -30.32
C LEU A 450 30.80 -35.53 -29.24
N THR A 451 31.25 -35.46 -27.99
CA THR A 451 30.41 -35.44 -26.80
C THR A 451 30.84 -34.31 -25.89
N PHE A 452 29.89 -33.68 -25.22
CA PHE A 452 30.11 -32.73 -24.14
C PHE A 452 29.04 -32.97 -23.05
N ASP A 453 29.23 -32.35 -21.89
CA ASP A 453 28.23 -32.35 -20.82
C ASP A 453 27.83 -30.91 -20.47
N ALA A 454 26.53 -30.72 -20.24
CA ALA A 454 25.96 -29.44 -19.88
C ALA A 454 24.77 -29.64 -18.93
N SER A 455 24.61 -28.74 -17.95
CA SER A 455 23.38 -28.60 -17.16
C SER A 455 22.54 -27.41 -17.65
N GLY A 456 21.34 -27.25 -17.11
CA GLY A 456 20.31 -26.35 -17.60
C GLY A 456 19.04 -27.08 -18.00
N GLU A 457 17.93 -26.36 -18.02
CA GLU A 457 16.61 -26.88 -18.37
C GLU A 457 16.25 -26.61 -19.83
N GLU A 458 15.43 -27.48 -20.43
CA GLU A 458 14.89 -27.34 -21.79
C GLU A 458 15.96 -27.04 -22.86
N LEU A 459 17.12 -27.69 -22.72
CA LEU A 459 18.27 -27.45 -23.59
C LEU A 459 18.01 -27.91 -25.04
N THR A 460 18.37 -27.04 -25.98
CA THR A 460 18.47 -27.31 -27.40
C THR A 460 19.93 -27.17 -27.86
N TYR A 461 20.29 -27.90 -28.92
CA TYR A 461 21.66 -28.01 -29.39
C TYR A 461 21.75 -27.69 -30.87
N GLN A 462 22.88 -27.12 -31.29
CA GLN A 462 23.23 -26.96 -32.70
C GLN A 462 24.75 -27.04 -32.85
N TRP A 463 25.23 -28.07 -33.54
CA TRP A 463 26.66 -28.19 -33.84
C TRP A 463 27.10 -27.27 -34.96
N LEU A 464 28.31 -26.75 -34.80
CA LEU A 464 28.99 -25.89 -35.75
C LEU A 464 30.29 -26.55 -36.19
N ARG A 465 30.65 -26.30 -37.45
CA ARG A 465 31.96 -26.62 -38.00
C ARG A 465 32.56 -25.36 -38.61
N ASN A 466 33.73 -24.97 -38.13
CA ASN A 466 34.41 -23.73 -38.52
C ASN A 466 33.48 -22.50 -38.40
N GLY A 467 32.62 -22.48 -37.38
CA GLY A 467 31.64 -21.41 -37.14
C GLY A 467 30.35 -21.50 -37.96
N ALA A 468 30.22 -22.42 -38.92
CA ALA A 468 29.00 -22.62 -39.71
C ALA A 468 28.12 -23.75 -39.16
N PHE A 469 26.80 -23.59 -39.21
CA PHE A 469 25.87 -24.63 -38.75
C PHE A 469 25.98 -25.91 -39.57
N ILE A 470 26.06 -27.03 -38.88
CA ILE A 470 25.93 -28.36 -39.50
C ILE A 470 24.43 -28.68 -39.55
N SER A 471 23.87 -28.74 -40.76
CA SER A 471 22.44 -29.01 -40.95
C SER A 471 22.01 -30.32 -40.28
N GLY A 472 20.91 -30.26 -39.52
CA GLY A 472 20.35 -31.42 -38.79
C GLY A 472 21.12 -31.87 -37.55
N ALA A 473 22.25 -31.24 -37.21
CA ALA A 473 23.07 -31.61 -36.07
C ALA A 473 22.57 -30.98 -34.76
N THR A 474 21.37 -31.38 -34.32
CA THR A 474 20.65 -30.79 -33.17
C THR A 474 20.65 -31.67 -31.92
N GLN A 475 21.44 -32.74 -31.93
CA GLN A 475 21.58 -33.67 -30.80
C GLN A 475 22.76 -33.29 -29.93
N ARG A 476 22.68 -33.61 -28.63
CA ARG A 476 23.79 -33.38 -27.67
C ARG A 476 25.08 -34.09 -28.09
N ILE A 477 24.97 -35.25 -28.73
CA ILE A 477 26.11 -36.00 -29.27
C ILE A 477 26.10 -35.85 -30.79
N TYR A 478 27.20 -35.33 -31.35
CA TYR A 478 27.39 -35.33 -32.80
C TYR A 478 28.07 -36.62 -33.23
N ARG A 479 27.46 -37.31 -34.20
CA ARG A 479 27.98 -38.54 -34.79
C ARG A 479 28.04 -38.40 -36.30
N LYS A 480 29.15 -38.84 -36.89
CA LYS A 480 29.28 -39.03 -38.34
C LYS A 480 29.96 -40.36 -38.60
N GLY A 481 29.26 -41.29 -39.25
CA GLY A 481 29.67 -42.70 -39.34
C GLY A 481 30.91 -42.97 -40.21
N SER A 482 31.07 -42.21 -41.31
CA SER A 482 32.26 -42.25 -42.15
C SER A 482 32.76 -40.82 -42.37
N ILE A 483 33.94 -40.52 -41.85
CA ILE A 483 34.55 -39.19 -41.88
C ILE A 483 35.49 -39.05 -43.10
N ALA A 484 35.43 -37.93 -43.82
CA ALA A 484 36.31 -37.61 -44.93
C ALA A 484 37.41 -36.61 -44.52
N ARG A 485 38.49 -36.49 -45.31
CA ARG A 485 39.52 -35.44 -45.06
C ARG A 485 38.92 -34.04 -45.02
N ALA A 486 37.97 -33.80 -45.93
CA ALA A 486 37.20 -32.59 -46.03
C ALA A 486 36.27 -32.35 -44.83
N ASP A 487 36.25 -33.22 -43.81
CA ASP A 487 35.56 -33.01 -42.52
C ASP A 487 36.49 -32.49 -41.41
N SER A 488 37.79 -32.34 -41.66
CA SER A 488 38.72 -31.75 -40.70
C SER A 488 38.33 -30.31 -40.38
N GLY A 489 38.45 -29.88 -39.13
CA GLY A 489 38.09 -28.53 -38.73
C GLY A 489 37.87 -28.39 -37.23
N GLN A 490 37.42 -27.19 -36.84
CA GLN A 490 37.04 -26.88 -35.47
C GLN A 490 35.54 -27.12 -35.30
N TYR A 491 35.19 -27.92 -34.30
CA TYR A 491 33.79 -28.23 -33.98
C TYR A 491 33.44 -27.67 -32.62
N SER A 492 32.29 -27.01 -32.54
CA SER A 492 31.70 -26.54 -31.28
C SER A 492 30.19 -26.77 -31.30
N CYS A 493 29.57 -26.77 -30.13
CA CYS A 493 28.13 -26.89 -30.01
C CYS A 493 27.58 -25.63 -29.34
N ARG A 494 26.53 -25.05 -29.93
CA ARG A 494 25.72 -24.02 -29.31
C ARG A 494 24.65 -24.72 -28.46
N VAL A 495 24.63 -24.42 -27.16
CA VAL A 495 23.71 -24.96 -26.16
C VAL A 495 22.81 -23.83 -25.70
N MET A 496 21.49 -24.00 -25.82
CA MET A 496 20.55 -22.89 -25.70
C MET A 496 19.31 -23.32 -24.92
N ASN A 497 18.76 -22.41 -24.13
CA ASN A 497 17.35 -22.45 -23.75
C ASN A 497 16.76 -21.03 -23.85
N LYS A 498 15.56 -20.79 -23.33
CA LYS A 498 14.92 -19.47 -23.36
C LYS A 498 15.72 -18.38 -22.60
N CYS A 499 16.60 -18.78 -21.68
CA CYS A 499 17.30 -17.90 -20.76
C CYS A 499 18.68 -17.48 -21.23
N ASP A 500 19.40 -18.38 -21.92
CA ASP A 500 20.74 -18.10 -22.39
C ASP A 500 21.19 -18.97 -23.57
N THR A 501 22.32 -18.59 -24.14
CA THR A 501 23.09 -19.35 -25.11
C THR A 501 24.54 -19.43 -24.64
N VAL A 502 25.05 -20.65 -24.49
CA VAL A 502 26.49 -20.91 -24.29
C VAL A 502 27.05 -21.71 -25.46
N ILE A 503 28.33 -21.54 -25.77
CA ILE A 503 29.02 -22.26 -26.84
C ILE A 503 30.16 -23.05 -26.20
N THR A 504 30.25 -24.34 -26.50
CA THR A 504 31.38 -25.18 -26.05
C THR A 504 32.71 -24.66 -26.62
N ARG A 505 33.83 -25.05 -26.04
CA ARG A 505 35.13 -24.87 -26.69
C ARG A 505 35.15 -25.56 -28.07
N ASN A 506 36.10 -25.14 -28.89
CA ASN A 506 36.41 -25.83 -30.15
C ASN A 506 37.15 -27.15 -29.86
N ALA A 507 36.61 -28.26 -30.36
CA ALA A 507 37.30 -29.53 -30.52
C ALA A 507 37.92 -29.59 -31.92
N ILE A 508 39.23 -29.88 -31.99
CA ILE A 508 39.94 -29.98 -33.27
C ILE A 508 39.80 -31.40 -33.79
N VAL A 509 39.16 -31.56 -34.94
CA VAL A 509 39.07 -32.84 -35.67
C VAL A 509 40.05 -32.82 -36.83
N LYS A 510 41.01 -33.74 -36.81
CA LYS A 510 42.01 -33.94 -37.87
C LYS A 510 41.85 -35.31 -38.49
N VAL A 511 41.65 -35.36 -39.81
CA VAL A 511 41.42 -36.61 -40.55
C VAL A 511 42.58 -36.86 -41.53
N THR A 512 43.17 -38.06 -41.46
CA THR A 512 44.29 -38.52 -42.32
C THR A 512 43.82 -39.59 -43.32
N ALA A 513 44.63 -39.96 -44.32
CA ALA A 513 44.24 -40.96 -45.34
C ALA A 513 44.09 -42.38 -44.76
N SER A 514 43.25 -43.20 -45.41
CA SER A 514 43.06 -44.63 -45.08
C SER A 514 44.29 -45.49 -45.46
N THR A 515 44.40 -46.69 -44.87
CA THR A 515 45.43 -47.71 -45.16
C THR A 515 44.78 -48.92 -45.86
N GLY A 516 45.25 -49.33 -47.04
CA GLY A 516 44.70 -50.48 -47.80
C GLY A 516 45.05 -50.47 -49.30
N PRO A 517 44.60 -51.48 -50.09
CA PRO A 517 44.78 -51.49 -51.55
C PRO A 517 44.03 -50.32 -52.21
N GLY A 518 44.45 -49.94 -53.41
CA GLY A 518 43.79 -48.91 -54.22
C GLY A 518 42.37 -49.34 -54.62
N LYS A 519 41.42 -48.39 -54.69
CA LYS A 519 40.00 -48.67 -55.02
C LYS A 519 39.45 -47.56 -55.90
N LEU A 520 39.12 -47.88 -57.16
CA LEU A 520 38.47 -46.93 -58.07
C LEU A 520 36.98 -46.82 -57.74
N GLU A 521 36.51 -45.60 -57.53
CA GLU A 521 35.09 -45.25 -57.53
C GLU A 521 34.81 -44.08 -58.48
N LEU A 522 33.55 -43.99 -58.92
CA LEU A 522 33.07 -42.85 -59.70
C LEU A 522 32.27 -41.91 -58.80
N ALA A 523 32.53 -40.61 -58.90
CA ALA A 523 31.75 -39.59 -58.20
C ALA A 523 30.26 -39.58 -58.61
N SER A 524 29.97 -40.05 -59.83
CA SER A 524 28.62 -40.20 -60.36
C SER A 524 28.58 -41.34 -61.38
N THR A 525 27.40 -41.93 -61.60
CA THR A 525 27.22 -43.11 -62.48
C THR A 525 26.75 -42.76 -63.89
N GLY A 526 26.42 -41.50 -64.17
CA GLY A 526 26.06 -41.05 -65.51
C GLY A 526 25.62 -39.59 -65.62
N ILE A 527 25.32 -39.18 -66.85
CA ILE A 527 24.75 -37.88 -67.22
C ILE A 527 23.56 -38.07 -68.17
N THR A 528 22.55 -37.20 -68.08
CA THR A 528 21.43 -37.14 -69.03
C THR A 528 21.42 -35.77 -69.71
N LEU A 529 21.45 -35.75 -71.04
CA LEU A 529 21.41 -34.54 -71.87
C LEU A 529 20.02 -34.39 -72.52
N THR A 530 19.52 -33.17 -72.66
CA THR A 530 18.23 -32.92 -73.32
C THR A 530 18.42 -31.96 -74.50
N ASN A 531 17.65 -32.17 -75.57
CA ASN A 531 17.61 -31.30 -76.75
C ASN A 531 18.98 -31.07 -77.41
N VAL A 532 19.82 -32.11 -77.53
CA VAL A 532 21.13 -31.96 -78.18
C VAL A 532 20.92 -31.87 -79.70
N PRO A 533 21.26 -30.76 -80.38
CA PRO A 533 21.08 -30.69 -81.82
C PRO A 533 21.92 -31.75 -82.54
N SER A 534 21.32 -32.50 -83.47
CA SER A 534 22.05 -33.45 -84.30
C SER A 534 23.22 -32.75 -85.03
N CYS A 535 24.39 -33.38 -85.02
CA CYS A 535 25.67 -32.89 -85.54
C CYS A 535 26.24 -31.65 -84.87
N SER A 536 25.73 -31.29 -83.70
CA SER A 536 26.48 -30.46 -82.75
C SER A 536 27.35 -31.33 -81.84
N THR A 537 28.34 -30.72 -81.20
CA THR A 537 29.15 -31.37 -80.18
C THR A 537 28.87 -30.72 -78.83
N VAL A 538 28.36 -31.51 -77.88
CA VAL A 538 28.37 -31.15 -76.46
C VAL A 538 29.72 -31.52 -75.90
N ASP A 539 30.41 -30.53 -75.35
CA ASP A 539 31.73 -30.68 -74.74
C ASP A 539 31.60 -30.35 -73.24
N THR A 540 31.67 -31.38 -72.39
CA THR A 540 31.41 -31.26 -70.95
C THR A 540 32.51 -31.92 -70.12
N THR A 541 32.86 -31.31 -68.99
CA THR A 541 33.82 -31.88 -68.03
C THR A 541 33.09 -32.33 -66.79
N ILE A 542 33.21 -33.62 -66.46
CA ILE A 542 32.75 -34.15 -65.18
C ILE A 542 33.91 -34.02 -64.18
N THR A 543 33.88 -32.96 -63.39
CA THR A 543 34.92 -32.65 -62.40
C THR A 543 34.98 -33.73 -61.33
N GLY A 544 36.20 -34.21 -61.04
CA GLY A 544 36.49 -35.21 -60.03
C GLY A 544 35.86 -36.58 -60.26
N LEU A 545 35.49 -36.93 -61.50
CA LEU A 545 34.75 -38.15 -61.79
C LEU A 545 35.46 -39.41 -61.26
N LEU A 546 36.77 -39.54 -61.50
CA LEU A 546 37.54 -40.71 -61.05
C LEU A 546 38.12 -40.45 -59.66
N ILE A 547 37.86 -41.35 -58.70
CA ILE A 547 38.34 -41.24 -57.33
C ILE A 547 39.09 -42.52 -56.94
N ASN A 548 40.32 -42.39 -56.44
CA ASN A 548 40.99 -43.49 -55.73
C ASN A 548 40.72 -43.42 -54.22
N GLU A 549 39.69 -44.10 -53.73
CA GLU A 549 39.38 -44.12 -52.28
C GLU A 549 40.29 -45.06 -51.46
N GLY A 550 41.19 -45.77 -52.13
CA GLY A 550 42.10 -46.73 -51.49
C GLY A 550 43.37 -46.10 -50.94
N GLY A 551 44.14 -46.91 -50.20
CA GLY A 551 45.40 -46.49 -49.56
C GLY A 551 46.65 -46.67 -50.44
N SER A 552 46.51 -47.22 -51.65
CA SER A 552 47.60 -47.45 -52.60
C SER A 552 47.26 -46.88 -53.99
N PRO A 553 48.24 -46.47 -54.83
CA PRO A 553 47.96 -45.96 -56.17
C PRO A 553 47.19 -46.97 -57.04
N ILE A 554 46.29 -46.49 -57.89
CA ILE A 554 45.61 -47.27 -58.92
C ILE A 554 46.01 -46.77 -60.30
N THR A 555 46.01 -47.62 -61.31
CA THR A 555 46.28 -47.21 -62.70
C THR A 555 45.05 -47.50 -63.54
N ILE A 556 44.52 -46.47 -64.21
CA ILE A 556 43.56 -46.61 -65.29
C ILE A 556 44.35 -47.09 -66.50
N THR A 557 44.07 -48.29 -67.01
CA THR A 557 44.84 -48.95 -68.07
C THR A 557 44.32 -48.65 -69.45
N SER A 558 43.00 -48.50 -69.60
CA SER A 558 42.34 -48.13 -70.85
C SER A 558 40.97 -47.50 -70.59
N ILE A 559 40.43 -46.83 -71.60
CA ILE A 559 39.12 -46.17 -71.56
C ILE A 559 38.39 -46.54 -72.86
N SER A 560 37.12 -46.95 -72.76
CA SER A 560 36.26 -47.17 -73.93
C SER A 560 35.03 -46.28 -73.85
N ALA A 561 34.58 -45.75 -74.98
CA ALA A 561 33.36 -44.97 -75.10
C ALA A 561 32.50 -45.53 -76.24
N GLU A 562 31.26 -45.91 -75.97
CA GLU A 562 30.35 -46.51 -76.96
C GLU A 562 29.02 -45.74 -77.00
N PRO A 563 28.43 -45.48 -78.19
CA PRO A 563 28.99 -45.73 -79.51
C PRO A 563 30.12 -44.73 -79.84
N VAL A 564 31.28 -45.23 -80.29
CA VAL A 564 32.47 -44.41 -80.64
C VAL A 564 32.18 -43.33 -81.69
N ALA A 565 31.15 -43.51 -82.51
CA ALA A 565 30.72 -42.53 -83.50
C ALA A 565 30.16 -41.24 -82.87
N ASN A 566 29.68 -41.31 -81.63
CA ASN A 566 28.99 -40.22 -80.95
C ASN A 566 29.68 -39.79 -79.66
N ILE A 567 30.47 -40.62 -79.00
CA ILE A 567 31.05 -40.30 -77.68
C ILE A 567 32.57 -40.50 -77.70
N SER A 568 33.31 -39.49 -77.26
CA SER A 568 34.75 -39.60 -77.01
C SER A 568 35.13 -38.99 -75.67
N VAL A 569 36.22 -39.52 -75.08
CA VAL A 569 36.84 -38.98 -73.88
C VAL A 569 38.08 -38.19 -74.30
N GLU A 570 38.17 -36.94 -73.89
CA GLU A 570 39.32 -36.08 -74.18
C GLU A 570 40.03 -35.64 -72.89
N GLY A 571 41.30 -35.24 -73.01
CA GLY A 571 42.08 -34.73 -71.88
C GLY A 571 42.54 -35.78 -70.85
N LEU A 572 42.14 -37.05 -71.01
CA LEU A 572 42.59 -38.16 -70.17
C LEU A 572 43.15 -39.29 -71.04
N THR A 573 44.48 -39.43 -71.09
CA THR A 573 45.16 -40.48 -71.87
C THR A 573 45.56 -41.63 -70.96
N ALA A 574 45.02 -42.84 -71.20
CA ALA A 574 45.42 -44.05 -70.48
C ALA A 574 46.66 -44.70 -71.14
N PRO A 575 47.59 -45.30 -70.37
CA PRO A 575 47.49 -45.52 -68.93
C PRO A 575 47.80 -44.28 -68.07
N VAL A 576 47.05 -44.08 -66.98
CA VAL A 576 47.24 -42.98 -66.01
C VAL A 576 47.10 -43.47 -64.57
N THR A 577 48.03 -43.06 -63.71
CA THR A 577 48.02 -43.43 -62.28
C THR A 577 47.34 -42.35 -61.44
N LEU A 578 46.44 -42.80 -60.56
CA LEU A 578 45.80 -42.04 -59.51
C LEU A 578 46.43 -42.42 -58.16
N ALA A 579 47.14 -41.49 -57.55
CA ALA A 579 47.63 -41.62 -56.18
C ALA A 579 46.46 -41.85 -55.19
N PRO A 580 46.73 -42.39 -53.98
CA PRO A 580 45.71 -42.53 -52.94
C PRO A 580 44.96 -41.22 -52.69
N ASN A 581 43.63 -41.24 -52.80
CA ASN A 581 42.71 -40.10 -52.68
C ASN A 581 42.81 -39.03 -53.78
N GLU A 582 43.53 -39.30 -54.88
CA GLU A 582 43.54 -38.42 -56.04
C GLU A 582 42.18 -38.47 -56.76
N GLN A 583 41.71 -37.29 -57.17
CA GLN A 583 40.56 -37.13 -58.06
C GLN A 583 41.03 -36.66 -59.43
N ARG A 584 40.36 -37.14 -60.49
CA ARG A 584 40.61 -36.70 -61.86
C ARG A 584 39.31 -36.36 -62.57
N ASP A 585 39.33 -35.22 -63.23
CA ASP A 585 38.29 -34.77 -64.14
C ASP A 585 38.29 -35.62 -65.41
N VAL A 586 37.11 -35.82 -65.98
CA VAL A 586 36.94 -36.49 -67.27
C VAL A 586 36.16 -35.57 -68.20
N ARG A 587 36.75 -35.21 -69.34
CA ARG A 587 36.08 -34.43 -70.39
C ARG A 587 35.47 -35.37 -71.42
N LEU A 588 34.18 -35.19 -71.69
CA LEU A 588 33.38 -35.96 -72.63
C LEU A 588 32.95 -35.06 -73.79
N LYS A 589 33.18 -35.53 -75.02
CA LYS A 589 32.57 -34.96 -76.22
C LYS A 589 31.49 -35.89 -76.75
N ILE A 590 30.30 -35.34 -76.94
CA ILE A 590 29.10 -36.07 -77.36
C ILE A 590 28.54 -35.40 -78.61
N SER A 591 28.57 -36.10 -79.74
CA SER A 591 28.25 -35.60 -81.08
C SER A 591 27.28 -36.51 -81.82
N PRO A 592 25.97 -36.51 -81.49
CA PRO A 592 24.98 -37.36 -82.16
C PRO A 592 24.90 -37.03 -83.65
N LYS A 593 24.90 -38.04 -84.53
CA LYS A 593 24.81 -37.84 -86.00
C LYS A 593 23.38 -37.80 -86.54
N THR A 594 22.41 -38.28 -85.78
CA THR A 594 20.99 -38.34 -86.13
C THR A 594 20.15 -37.86 -84.95
N SER A 595 18.97 -37.31 -85.21
CA SER A 595 17.96 -37.05 -84.18
C SER A 595 17.36 -38.35 -83.64
N GLY A 596 16.82 -38.33 -82.41
CA GLY A 596 16.29 -39.48 -81.68
C GLY A 596 17.01 -39.75 -80.36
N PRO A 597 16.71 -40.86 -79.67
CA PRO A 597 17.29 -41.19 -78.37
C PRO A 597 18.82 -41.31 -78.42
N LEU A 598 19.50 -40.62 -77.52
CA LEU A 598 20.94 -40.72 -77.29
C LEU A 598 21.18 -41.69 -76.12
N SER A 599 21.94 -42.75 -76.38
CA SER A 599 22.40 -43.66 -75.34
C SER A 599 23.84 -44.10 -75.61
N GLY A 600 24.65 -44.14 -74.55
CA GLY A 600 26.01 -44.62 -74.59
C GLY A 600 26.65 -44.80 -73.22
N THR A 601 27.88 -45.30 -73.20
CA THR A 601 28.61 -45.64 -71.98
C THR A 601 30.10 -45.33 -72.14
N VAL A 602 30.73 -44.89 -71.05
CA VAL A 602 32.18 -44.72 -70.94
C VAL A 602 32.70 -45.64 -69.83
N THR A 603 33.53 -46.62 -70.16
CA THR A 603 34.10 -47.57 -69.19
C THR A 603 35.57 -47.27 -68.94
N PHE A 604 35.93 -47.17 -67.67
CA PHE A 604 37.31 -47.02 -67.19
C PHE A 604 37.80 -48.36 -66.67
N PHE A 605 38.85 -48.89 -67.30
CA PHE A 605 39.50 -50.13 -66.89
C PHE A 605 40.65 -49.79 -65.95
N ALA A 606 40.69 -50.40 -64.77
CA ALA A 606 41.68 -50.05 -63.75
C ALA A 606 42.24 -51.26 -63.01
N SER A 607 43.44 -51.12 -62.44
CA SER A 607 44.11 -52.17 -61.66
C SER A 607 43.32 -52.63 -60.43
N SER A 608 42.35 -51.84 -59.96
CA SER A 608 41.47 -52.14 -58.82
C SER A 608 40.05 -52.58 -59.23
N GLY A 609 39.80 -52.78 -60.52
CA GLY A 609 38.49 -53.14 -61.08
C GLY A 609 37.85 -52.03 -61.90
N ASN A 610 37.00 -52.41 -62.86
CA ASN A 610 36.44 -51.48 -63.85
C ASN A 610 35.24 -50.72 -63.30
N ARG A 611 34.96 -49.54 -63.87
CA ARG A 611 33.76 -48.74 -63.59
C ARG A 611 33.18 -48.16 -64.89
N THR A 612 31.86 -48.10 -64.98
CA THR A 612 31.15 -47.61 -66.18
C THR A 612 30.30 -46.40 -65.83
N PHE A 613 30.46 -45.35 -66.63
CA PHE A 613 29.68 -44.12 -66.60
C PHE A 613 28.68 -44.13 -67.77
N THR A 614 27.42 -43.78 -67.52
CA THR A 614 26.34 -43.82 -68.53
C THR A 614 26.06 -42.43 -69.11
N VAL A 615 25.79 -42.36 -70.41
CA VAL A 615 25.39 -41.13 -71.12
C VAL A 615 24.03 -41.38 -71.74
N GLY A 616 23.01 -40.67 -71.29
CA GLY A 616 21.65 -40.74 -71.82
C GLY A 616 21.17 -39.39 -72.37
N GLY A 617 20.10 -39.38 -73.13
CA GLY A 617 19.46 -38.15 -73.59
C GLY A 617 18.63 -38.30 -74.86
N ASP A 618 18.29 -37.17 -75.46
CA ASP A 618 17.63 -37.09 -76.78
C ASP A 618 18.33 -36.06 -77.67
N ALA A 619 18.49 -36.42 -78.95
CA ALA A 619 18.98 -35.54 -80.00
C ALA A 619 17.83 -35.01 -80.87
N VAL A 620 17.81 -33.71 -81.17
CA VAL A 620 16.75 -33.03 -81.95
C VAL A 620 17.27 -32.55 -83.30
N THR A 621 16.38 -32.18 -84.22
CA THR A 621 16.79 -31.59 -85.51
C THR A 621 17.68 -30.36 -85.32
N GLY A 622 18.66 -30.19 -86.21
CA GLY A 622 19.51 -29.00 -86.26
C GLY A 622 18.87 -27.82 -87.01
N LEU A 623 17.61 -27.93 -87.46
CA LEU A 623 16.90 -26.83 -88.10
C LEU A 623 16.66 -25.69 -87.10
N ALA A 624 17.11 -24.50 -87.46
CA ALA A 624 16.90 -23.26 -86.70
C ALA A 624 16.72 -22.10 -87.67
N PHE A 625 16.28 -20.94 -87.19
CA PHE A 625 16.13 -19.72 -87.98
C PHE A 625 17.06 -18.62 -87.45
N ASP A 626 17.40 -17.65 -88.31
CA ASP A 626 18.27 -16.52 -87.96
C ASP A 626 17.76 -15.75 -86.72
N ASN A 627 16.44 -15.70 -86.52
CA ASN A 627 15.80 -15.01 -85.40
C ASN A 627 14.69 -15.86 -84.77
N ASP A 628 14.69 -15.99 -83.45
CA ASP A 628 13.58 -16.61 -82.70
C ASP A 628 12.33 -15.72 -82.66
N THR A 629 12.49 -14.43 -82.93
CA THR A 629 11.40 -13.46 -83.02
C THR A 629 11.66 -12.46 -84.14
N VAL A 630 10.70 -12.31 -85.04
CA VAL A 630 10.71 -11.30 -86.10
C VAL A 630 9.81 -10.15 -85.67
N VAL A 631 10.41 -8.99 -85.38
CA VAL A 631 9.71 -7.82 -84.87
C VAL A 631 9.32 -6.87 -86.01
N PHE A 632 8.04 -6.55 -86.09
CA PHE A 632 7.47 -5.55 -87.00
C PHE A 632 7.10 -4.28 -86.23
N ALA A 633 7.15 -3.13 -86.93
CA ALA A 633 6.72 -1.87 -86.32
C ALA A 633 5.19 -1.83 -86.19
N GLN A 634 4.68 -1.49 -84.99
CA GLN A 634 3.24 -1.33 -84.79
C GLN A 634 2.72 -0.11 -85.57
N GLY A 635 1.56 -0.26 -86.24
CA GLY A 635 0.92 0.80 -87.04
C GLY A 635 1.31 0.86 -88.53
N VAL A 636 2.15 -0.05 -89.02
CA VAL A 636 2.56 -0.11 -90.45
C VAL A 636 1.97 -1.34 -91.12
N VAL A 637 1.06 -1.16 -92.08
CA VAL A 637 0.49 -2.25 -92.92
C VAL A 637 1.39 -2.51 -94.13
N GLY A 638 1.60 -3.78 -94.46
CA GLY A 638 2.46 -4.20 -95.57
C GLY A 638 3.95 -4.15 -95.28
N ASP A 639 4.36 -3.95 -94.01
CA ASP A 639 5.77 -4.11 -93.62
C ASP A 639 6.14 -5.59 -93.79
N LYS A 640 7.14 -5.86 -94.62
CA LYS A 640 7.55 -7.22 -95.01
C LYS A 640 8.93 -7.52 -94.43
N LYS A 641 9.02 -8.62 -93.68
CA LYS A 641 10.29 -9.13 -93.15
C LYS A 641 10.38 -10.63 -93.35
N CYS A 642 11.61 -11.10 -93.46
CA CYS A 642 11.93 -12.49 -93.71
C CYS A 642 12.83 -13.05 -92.63
N ASN A 643 12.70 -14.35 -92.38
CA ASN A 643 13.55 -15.10 -91.48
C ASN A 643 14.12 -16.29 -92.24
N ASN A 644 15.45 -16.37 -92.35
CA ASN A 644 16.08 -17.49 -93.05
C ASN A 644 16.28 -18.64 -92.07
N SER A 645 16.06 -19.86 -92.54
CA SER A 645 16.56 -21.02 -91.85
C SER A 645 18.09 -21.00 -91.90
N LEU A 646 18.73 -21.41 -90.82
CA LEU A 646 20.16 -21.71 -90.84
C LEU A 646 20.42 -22.93 -91.76
N PRO A 647 21.63 -23.04 -92.35
CA PRO A 647 21.97 -24.19 -93.18
C PRO A 647 21.91 -25.47 -92.33
N LEU A 648 21.25 -26.52 -92.83
CA LEU A 648 21.19 -27.78 -92.10
C LEU A 648 22.60 -28.40 -91.93
N PRO A 649 23.01 -28.75 -90.70
CA PRO A 649 24.40 -29.08 -90.41
C PRO A 649 24.89 -30.40 -91.02
N CYS A 650 24.05 -31.43 -91.21
CA CYS A 650 24.49 -32.71 -91.78
C CYS A 650 23.37 -33.66 -92.25
N ALA A 651 22.22 -33.68 -91.57
CA ALA A 651 21.13 -34.60 -91.84
C ALA A 651 20.04 -33.89 -92.65
N ALA A 652 19.47 -34.59 -93.63
CA ALA A 652 18.28 -34.10 -94.31
C ALA A 652 17.07 -34.19 -93.37
N THR A 653 16.17 -33.22 -93.47
CA THR A 653 14.96 -33.15 -92.65
C THR A 653 13.76 -32.91 -93.57
N GLU A 654 12.69 -33.67 -93.35
CA GLU A 654 11.42 -33.48 -94.06
C GLU A 654 10.64 -32.35 -93.40
N VAL A 655 10.40 -31.25 -94.11
CA VAL A 655 9.43 -30.23 -93.68
C VAL A 655 8.04 -30.70 -94.11
N ARG A 656 7.23 -31.11 -93.13
CA ARG A 656 5.90 -31.69 -93.37
C ARG A 656 4.82 -30.63 -93.46
N ARG A 657 4.94 -29.58 -92.65
CA ARG A 657 3.94 -28.51 -92.57
C ARG A 657 4.57 -27.22 -92.03
N ILE A 658 4.06 -26.08 -92.49
CA ILE A 658 4.35 -24.77 -91.91
C ILE A 658 3.00 -24.17 -91.50
N ARG A 659 2.84 -23.80 -90.23
CA ARG A 659 1.61 -23.20 -89.72
C ARG A 659 1.91 -21.88 -89.04
N VAL A 660 1.03 -20.91 -89.25
CA VAL A 660 0.96 -19.70 -88.43
C VAL A 660 -0.22 -19.90 -87.49
N THR A 661 0.03 -19.85 -86.19
CA THR A 661 -0.98 -20.12 -85.16
C THR A 661 -0.95 -19.04 -84.08
N GLY A 662 -1.99 -19.00 -83.25
CA GLY A 662 -2.16 -18.00 -82.20
C GLY A 662 -3.17 -16.90 -82.54
N PRO A 663 -3.47 -16.01 -81.58
CA PRO A 663 -4.54 -15.02 -81.70
C PRO A 663 -4.35 -14.06 -82.87
N GLY A 664 -3.10 -13.75 -83.20
CA GLY A 664 -2.74 -12.86 -84.30
C GLY A 664 -2.64 -13.54 -85.66
N ALA A 665 -2.77 -14.87 -85.77
CA ALA A 665 -2.41 -15.63 -86.97
C ALA A 665 -3.08 -15.12 -88.26
N THR A 666 -4.34 -14.68 -88.20
CA THR A 666 -5.09 -14.14 -89.35
C THR A 666 -4.68 -12.73 -89.74
N THR A 667 -3.84 -12.06 -88.95
CA THR A 667 -3.33 -10.69 -89.19
C THR A 667 -1.97 -10.69 -89.89
N TRP A 668 -1.43 -11.86 -90.23
CA TRP A 668 -0.15 -12.04 -90.89
C TRP A 668 -0.34 -12.79 -92.21
N THR A 669 0.31 -12.32 -93.27
CA THR A 669 0.26 -12.97 -94.57
C THR A 669 1.64 -13.47 -94.95
N ALA A 670 1.75 -14.76 -95.31
CA ALA A 670 2.99 -15.29 -95.87
C ALA A 670 3.15 -14.76 -97.30
N THR A 671 4.24 -14.04 -97.56
CA THR A 671 4.51 -13.43 -98.88
C THR A 671 5.27 -14.35 -99.82
N ASN A 672 5.80 -15.47 -99.32
CA ASN A 672 6.46 -16.52 -100.08
C ASN A 672 6.03 -17.93 -99.59
N PRO A 673 4.74 -18.28 -99.67
CA PRO A 673 4.25 -19.55 -99.15
C PRO A 673 4.98 -20.73 -99.80
N GLN A 674 5.47 -21.65 -98.98
CA GLN A 674 6.20 -22.84 -99.43
C GLN A 674 5.21 -23.97 -99.72
N THR A 675 5.44 -24.74 -100.78
CA THR A 675 4.70 -25.98 -101.03
C THR A 675 5.26 -27.08 -100.14
N VAL A 676 4.46 -27.57 -99.20
CA VAL A 676 4.81 -28.65 -98.27
C VAL A 676 4.02 -29.93 -98.59
N PRO A 677 4.58 -31.14 -98.40
CA PRO A 677 5.90 -31.41 -97.80
C PRO A 677 7.08 -31.23 -98.78
N PHE A 678 8.27 -30.94 -98.26
CA PHE A 678 9.53 -30.93 -99.02
C PHE A 678 10.72 -31.39 -98.18
N GLN A 679 11.79 -31.86 -98.83
CA GLN A 679 13.05 -32.22 -98.19
C GLN A 679 14.00 -31.01 -98.15
N LEU A 680 14.52 -30.70 -96.96
CA LEU A 680 15.62 -29.76 -96.78
C LEU A 680 16.90 -30.58 -96.58
N VAL A 681 17.86 -30.47 -97.51
CA VAL A 681 19.13 -31.23 -97.45
C VAL A 681 20.24 -30.41 -96.78
N SER A 682 21.34 -31.07 -96.42
CA SER A 682 22.49 -30.42 -95.77
C SER A 682 22.99 -29.21 -96.57
N GLY A 683 23.31 -28.12 -95.85
CA GLY A 683 23.77 -26.86 -96.43
C GLY A 683 22.68 -26.01 -97.09
N GLN A 684 21.46 -26.54 -97.26
CA GLN A 684 20.36 -25.80 -97.87
C GLN A 684 19.67 -24.89 -96.85
N GLN A 685 19.32 -23.67 -97.27
CA GLN A 685 18.52 -22.72 -96.50
C GLN A 685 17.16 -22.49 -97.16
N ARG A 686 16.19 -22.08 -96.35
CA ARG A 686 14.87 -21.64 -96.77
C ARG A 686 14.50 -20.36 -96.06
N GLU A 687 14.04 -19.37 -96.82
CA GLU A 687 13.54 -18.13 -96.28
C GLU A 687 12.02 -18.20 -96.10
N LEU A 688 11.52 -17.75 -94.94
CA LEU A 688 10.09 -17.57 -94.69
C LEU A 688 9.80 -16.09 -94.43
N CYS A 689 9.00 -15.48 -95.30
CA CYS A 689 8.69 -14.06 -95.31
C CYS A 689 7.23 -13.80 -94.97
N TYR A 690 7.00 -12.85 -94.07
CA TYR A 690 5.68 -12.45 -93.62
C TYR A 690 5.49 -10.95 -93.73
N GLU A 691 4.26 -10.52 -93.96
CA GLU A 691 3.86 -9.12 -93.93
C GLU A 691 2.68 -8.88 -93.00
N THR A 692 2.58 -7.66 -92.47
CA THR A 692 1.46 -7.21 -91.63
C THR A 692 0.22 -6.97 -92.48
N ALA A 693 -0.87 -7.71 -92.23
CA ALA A 693 -2.14 -7.52 -92.94
C ALA A 693 -3.01 -6.38 -92.36
N THR A 694 -2.74 -5.96 -91.12
CA THR A 694 -3.49 -4.94 -90.36
C THR A 694 -2.56 -4.04 -89.53
N GLU A 695 -3.02 -2.82 -89.19
CA GLU A 695 -2.27 -1.83 -88.39
C GLU A 695 -2.04 -2.28 -86.95
N THR A 696 -2.99 -3.05 -86.40
CA THR A 696 -2.98 -3.63 -85.06
C THR A 696 -3.27 -5.13 -85.14
N GLY A 697 -2.76 -5.90 -84.17
CA GLY A 697 -2.98 -7.34 -84.10
C GLY A 697 -1.99 -8.01 -83.16
N ASP A 698 -2.41 -9.13 -82.57
CA ASP A 698 -1.61 -9.90 -81.62
C ASP A 698 -0.42 -10.61 -82.29
N ASP A 699 0.46 -11.16 -81.46
CA ASP A 699 1.56 -12.02 -81.88
C ASP A 699 1.05 -13.31 -82.52
N ALA A 700 1.86 -13.89 -83.38
CA ALA A 700 1.61 -15.21 -83.96
C ALA A 700 2.86 -16.08 -83.89
N LEU A 701 2.65 -17.37 -83.70
CA LEU A 701 3.72 -18.38 -83.70
C LEU A 701 3.76 -19.04 -85.07
N VAL A 702 4.91 -18.95 -85.73
CA VAL A 702 5.21 -19.73 -86.93
C VAL A 702 5.86 -21.03 -86.49
N THR A 703 5.18 -22.15 -86.72
CA THR A 703 5.67 -23.50 -86.42
C THR A 703 5.94 -24.25 -87.72
N VAL A 704 7.18 -24.75 -87.85
CA VAL A 704 7.64 -25.62 -88.92
C VAL A 704 7.71 -27.03 -88.36
N GLU A 705 6.74 -27.86 -88.75
CA GLU A 705 6.65 -29.25 -88.32
C GLU A 705 7.55 -30.11 -89.20
N THR A 706 8.47 -30.86 -88.58
CA THR A 706 9.41 -31.74 -89.29
C THR A 706 9.33 -33.19 -88.83
N ASP A 707 10.00 -34.10 -89.53
CA ASP A 707 10.15 -35.50 -89.12
C ASP A 707 11.08 -35.70 -87.90
N ALA A 708 11.82 -34.66 -87.50
CA ALA A 708 12.85 -34.70 -86.47
C ALA A 708 12.63 -33.68 -85.31
N GLY A 709 11.42 -33.11 -85.23
CA GLY A 709 10.99 -32.17 -84.19
C GLY A 709 10.52 -30.83 -84.76
N ASP A 710 9.61 -30.17 -84.05
CA ASP A 710 9.03 -28.90 -84.48
C ASP A 710 9.95 -27.75 -84.11
N VAL A 711 10.12 -26.81 -85.04
CA VAL A 711 10.89 -25.57 -84.82
C VAL A 711 9.93 -24.40 -84.98
N SER A 712 9.99 -23.43 -84.07
CA SER A 712 9.09 -22.28 -84.11
C SER A 712 9.82 -20.96 -83.88
N PHE A 713 9.27 -19.89 -84.44
CA PHE A 713 9.66 -18.51 -84.14
C PHE A 713 8.42 -17.61 -84.08
N VAL A 714 8.53 -16.48 -83.39
CA VAL A 714 7.41 -15.57 -83.14
C VAL A 714 7.41 -14.41 -84.13
N LEU A 715 6.23 -14.06 -84.64
CA LEU A 715 5.97 -12.79 -85.30
C LEU A 715 5.32 -11.86 -84.27
N THR A 716 5.92 -10.70 -84.04
CA THR A 716 5.40 -9.74 -83.05
C THR A 716 5.41 -8.32 -83.60
N ARG A 717 4.48 -7.50 -83.12
CA ARG A 717 4.45 -6.05 -83.35
C ARG A 717 4.84 -5.34 -82.07
N ARG A 718 5.74 -4.36 -82.13
CA ARG A 718 6.10 -3.55 -80.96
C ARG A 718 6.07 -2.07 -81.26
N VAL A 719 5.64 -1.29 -80.27
CA VAL A 719 5.92 0.16 -80.19
C VAL A 719 7.39 0.29 -79.79
N ILE A 720 8.21 0.89 -80.63
CA ILE A 720 9.63 1.06 -80.33
C ILE A 720 9.81 2.38 -79.56
N SER A 721 9.83 2.30 -78.22
CA SER A 721 10.24 3.38 -77.30
C SER A 721 11.22 2.84 -76.25
N SER A 722 12.24 3.60 -75.88
CA SER A 722 13.43 3.14 -75.12
C SER A 722 13.20 2.87 -73.61
N VAL A 723 13.06 1.58 -73.24
CA VAL A 723 13.29 0.78 -71.98
C VAL A 723 13.48 1.56 -70.64
N ASP A 724 12.61 1.56 -69.61
CA ASP A 724 11.93 0.59 -68.69
C ASP A 724 12.70 0.13 -67.42
N GLU A 725 12.09 0.40 -66.24
CA GLU A 725 12.61 0.31 -64.87
C GLU A 725 12.06 -0.88 -64.05
N GLU A 726 11.45 -1.87 -64.73
CA GLU A 726 10.56 -2.87 -64.09
C GLU A 726 11.07 -4.32 -64.19
N GLU A 727 12.39 -4.54 -64.07
CA GLU A 727 12.92 -5.86 -63.69
C GLU A 727 13.26 -5.88 -62.20
N ALA A 728 12.60 -6.76 -61.45
CA ALA A 728 12.84 -6.95 -60.01
C ALA A 728 14.31 -7.30 -59.73
N PRO A 729 15.09 -6.45 -59.01
CA PRO A 729 16.51 -6.73 -58.82
C PRO A 729 16.74 -7.86 -57.81
N VAL A 730 17.60 -8.81 -58.19
CA VAL A 730 18.13 -9.88 -57.34
C VAL A 730 18.62 -9.28 -56.01
N ALA A 731 18.23 -9.89 -54.88
CA ALA A 731 18.54 -9.48 -53.50
C ALA A 731 17.91 -8.17 -52.97
N GLY A 732 16.98 -7.53 -53.70
CA GLY A 732 16.22 -6.37 -53.20
C GLY A 732 17.01 -5.06 -53.12
N ILE A 733 18.17 -4.98 -53.79
CA ILE A 733 19.00 -3.77 -53.86
C ILE A 733 18.42 -2.78 -54.87
N ARG A 734 18.23 -1.52 -54.46
CA ARG A 734 17.71 -0.44 -55.32
C ARG A 734 18.85 0.45 -55.81
N ILE A 735 18.87 0.75 -57.11
CA ILE A 735 19.86 1.62 -57.76
C ILE A 735 19.13 2.70 -58.55
N SER A 736 19.31 3.96 -58.17
CA SER A 736 18.61 5.09 -58.80
C SER A 736 19.38 6.41 -58.62
N PRO A 737 19.19 7.40 -59.51
CA PRO A 737 18.51 7.31 -60.82
C PRO A 737 19.42 6.72 -61.91
N ASN A 738 18.83 6.17 -62.98
CA ASN A 738 19.53 5.75 -64.20
C ASN A 738 18.72 6.21 -65.44
N PRO A 739 19.19 7.16 -66.26
CA PRO A 739 20.52 7.77 -66.24
C PRO A 739 20.80 8.62 -64.99
N MET A 740 22.05 8.60 -64.53
CA MET A 740 22.50 9.38 -63.38
C MET A 740 22.87 10.80 -63.81
N SER A 741 22.15 11.80 -63.31
CA SER A 741 22.53 13.21 -63.48
C SER A 741 23.59 13.68 -62.48
N GLU A 742 23.42 13.41 -61.18
CA GLU A 742 24.19 14.02 -60.09
C GLU A 742 24.88 13.01 -59.16
N GLU A 743 24.13 12.05 -58.63
CA GLU A 743 24.62 11.01 -57.72
C GLU A 743 23.92 9.68 -58.00
N LEU A 744 24.62 8.55 -57.83
CA LEU A 744 23.99 7.24 -57.74
C LEU A 744 23.74 6.89 -56.30
N ARG A 745 22.54 6.42 -55.99
CA ARG A 745 22.24 5.78 -54.71
C ARG A 745 22.08 4.28 -54.89
N ILE A 746 22.76 3.52 -54.04
CA ILE A 746 22.69 2.06 -53.96
C ILE A 746 22.25 1.69 -52.55
N VAL A 747 21.03 1.21 -52.41
CA VAL A 747 20.39 0.95 -51.10
C VAL A 747 20.13 -0.54 -50.96
N SER A 748 20.58 -1.12 -49.84
CA SER A 748 20.27 -2.51 -49.46
C SER A 748 19.36 -2.53 -48.25
N PRO A 749 18.35 -3.43 -48.21
CA PRO A 749 17.46 -3.57 -47.06
C PRO A 749 18.10 -4.32 -45.87
N LEU A 750 19.31 -4.86 -46.03
CA LEU A 750 20.00 -5.65 -45.02
C LEU A 750 21.10 -4.80 -44.36
N LEU A 751 21.21 -4.85 -43.03
CA LEU A 751 22.21 -4.10 -42.23
C LEU A 751 23.65 -4.64 -42.35
N SER A 752 23.92 -5.51 -43.32
CA SER A 752 25.22 -6.14 -43.52
C SER A 752 26.10 -5.33 -44.47
N ARG A 753 27.43 -5.42 -44.26
CA ARG A 753 28.41 -4.64 -45.02
C ARG A 753 28.49 -5.13 -46.47
N MET A 754 28.43 -4.17 -47.39
CA MET A 754 28.54 -4.32 -48.85
C MET A 754 29.79 -3.62 -49.38
N SER A 755 30.31 -4.13 -50.49
CA SER A 755 31.33 -3.48 -51.31
C SER A 755 30.84 -3.31 -52.76
N VAL A 756 31.09 -2.14 -53.33
CA VAL A 756 30.70 -1.79 -54.71
C VAL A 756 31.94 -1.41 -55.49
N ARG A 757 32.19 -2.10 -56.61
CA ARG A 757 33.25 -1.79 -57.56
C ARG A 757 32.63 -1.27 -58.86
N ILE A 758 32.99 -0.04 -59.23
CA ILE A 758 32.48 0.64 -60.42
C ILE A 758 33.55 0.59 -61.48
N VAL A 759 33.21 0.13 -62.69
CA VAL A 759 34.14 0.05 -63.82
C VAL A 759 33.58 0.74 -65.06
N THR A 760 34.47 1.19 -65.93
CA THR A 760 34.13 1.53 -67.33
C THR A 760 33.73 0.27 -68.11
N VAL A 761 33.05 0.40 -69.25
CA VAL A 761 32.73 -0.74 -70.15
C VAL A 761 33.97 -1.49 -70.64
N THR A 762 35.15 -0.86 -70.62
CA THR A 762 36.43 -1.51 -70.95
C THR A 762 37.08 -2.21 -69.75
N GLY A 763 36.42 -2.27 -68.59
CA GLY A 763 36.83 -3.03 -67.41
C GLY A 763 37.73 -2.28 -66.41
N ASN A 764 38.11 -1.02 -66.69
CA ASN A 764 38.94 -0.22 -65.77
C ASN A 764 38.14 0.21 -64.54
N THR A 765 38.67 -0.04 -63.34
CA THR A 765 38.05 0.36 -62.07
C THR A 765 38.14 1.87 -61.86
N VAL A 766 36.98 2.46 -61.62
CA VAL A 766 36.76 3.89 -61.40
C VAL A 766 36.65 4.21 -59.92
N ALA A 767 35.89 3.40 -59.17
CA ALA A 767 35.72 3.58 -57.73
C ALA A 767 35.51 2.23 -57.02
N LEU A 768 35.93 2.15 -55.76
CA LEU A 768 35.64 1.04 -54.86
C LEU A 768 35.10 1.60 -53.54
N LEU A 769 33.86 1.26 -53.20
CA LEU A 769 33.11 1.82 -52.08
C LEU A 769 32.66 0.69 -51.14
N SER A 770 32.48 0.98 -49.84
CA SER A 770 31.90 0.00 -48.90
C SER A 770 31.05 0.67 -47.81
N GLY A 771 29.99 0.01 -47.36
CA GLY A 771 29.02 0.53 -46.39
C GLY A 771 27.98 -0.54 -45.99
N SER A 772 27.13 -0.29 -44.98
CA SER A 772 26.25 -1.32 -44.38
C SER A 772 24.74 -1.13 -44.60
N ASN A 773 24.32 -0.13 -45.40
CA ASN A 773 22.89 0.13 -45.68
C ASN A 773 22.69 0.91 -46.99
N GLU A 774 23.41 2.03 -47.15
CA GLU A 774 23.38 2.86 -48.35
C GLU A 774 24.82 3.20 -48.76
N ILE A 775 25.08 3.17 -50.08
CA ILE A 775 26.32 3.64 -50.69
C ILE A 775 25.96 4.68 -51.75
N ILE A 776 26.59 5.85 -51.66
CA ILE A 776 26.39 6.95 -52.61
C ILE A 776 27.66 7.12 -53.43
N TRP A 777 27.51 7.15 -54.75
CA TRP A 777 28.59 7.52 -55.64
C TRP A 777 28.36 8.90 -56.25
N ASN A 778 29.26 9.82 -55.92
CA ASN A 778 29.19 11.24 -56.29
C ASN A 778 29.95 11.57 -57.60
N ARG A 779 30.07 10.60 -58.52
CA ARG A 779 30.76 10.74 -59.82
C ARG A 779 32.26 11.00 -59.71
N ARG A 780 32.91 10.64 -58.60
CA ARG A 780 34.35 10.81 -58.43
C ARG A 780 35.10 9.50 -58.52
N ASP A 781 36.27 9.52 -59.13
CA ASP A 781 37.21 8.40 -59.11
C ASP A 781 37.98 8.32 -57.78
N ALA A 782 38.84 7.31 -57.63
CA ALA A 782 39.67 7.12 -56.44
C ALA A 782 40.59 8.31 -56.10
N ASN A 783 40.87 9.19 -57.05
CA ASN A 783 41.69 10.40 -56.86
C ASN A 783 40.84 11.66 -56.62
N GLY A 784 39.51 11.53 -56.53
CA GLY A 784 38.58 12.62 -56.28
C GLY A 784 38.18 13.43 -57.53
N SER A 785 38.61 13.02 -58.73
CA SER A 785 38.30 13.73 -59.98
C SER A 785 36.93 13.31 -60.53
N THR A 786 36.20 14.25 -61.13
CA THR A 786 34.90 13.95 -61.75
C THR A 786 35.10 13.06 -62.98
N VAL A 787 34.34 11.98 -63.07
CA VAL A 787 34.40 11.05 -64.21
C VAL A 787 33.74 11.67 -65.47
N SER A 788 33.79 11.01 -66.63
CA SER A 788 33.15 11.49 -67.89
C SER A 788 31.72 10.93 -68.08
N PRO A 789 30.83 11.57 -68.87
CA PRO A 789 29.54 10.95 -69.22
C PRO A 789 29.77 9.67 -70.03
N GLY A 790 28.90 8.67 -69.87
CA GLY A 790 29.05 7.38 -70.53
C GLY A 790 28.48 6.19 -69.77
N LEU A 791 28.72 5.00 -70.30
CA LEU A 791 28.26 3.73 -69.72
C LEU A 791 29.26 3.22 -68.67
N TYR A 792 28.71 2.84 -67.51
CA TYR A 792 29.46 2.26 -66.41
C TYR A 792 28.80 0.96 -65.94
N VAL A 793 29.60 0.02 -65.45
CA VAL A 793 29.14 -1.26 -64.90
C VAL A 793 29.48 -1.32 -63.42
N LEU A 794 28.49 -1.69 -62.62
CA LEU A 794 28.63 -1.85 -61.18
C LEU A 794 28.68 -3.32 -60.81
N PHE A 795 29.63 -3.69 -59.97
CA PHE A 795 29.71 -4.99 -59.31
C PHE A 795 29.48 -4.82 -57.81
N ILE A 796 28.46 -5.48 -57.27
CA ILE A 796 28.07 -5.37 -55.86
C ILE A 796 28.26 -6.71 -55.17
N GLU A 797 28.96 -6.70 -54.03
CA GLU A 797 29.20 -7.87 -53.19
C GLU A 797 28.75 -7.61 -51.75
N GLN A 798 28.00 -8.54 -51.17
CA GLN A 798 27.51 -8.50 -49.79
C GLN A 798 27.91 -9.80 -49.08
N LEU A 799 28.42 -9.71 -47.85
CA LEU A 799 28.93 -10.85 -47.07
C LEU A 799 27.91 -12.01 -47.04
N GLY A 800 28.20 -13.08 -47.79
CA GLY A 800 27.38 -14.29 -47.87
C GLY A 800 26.41 -14.40 -49.07
N SER A 801 26.46 -13.51 -50.08
CA SER A 801 25.59 -13.59 -51.28
C SER A 801 26.36 -13.53 -52.62
N SER A 802 25.67 -13.83 -53.74
CA SER A 802 26.20 -13.79 -55.12
C SER A 802 26.44 -12.35 -55.61
N ARG A 803 27.47 -12.14 -56.43
CA ARG A 803 27.83 -10.86 -57.07
C ARG A 803 26.73 -10.38 -58.02
N ILE A 804 26.29 -9.13 -57.88
CA ILE A 804 25.28 -8.50 -58.76
C ILE A 804 25.97 -7.55 -59.74
N GLU A 805 25.57 -7.59 -61.01
CA GLU A 805 26.08 -6.74 -62.08
C GLU A 805 24.97 -5.84 -62.64
N LYS A 806 25.19 -4.53 -62.74
CA LYS A 806 24.21 -3.59 -63.32
C LYS A 806 24.88 -2.51 -64.18
N VAL A 807 24.30 -2.24 -65.34
CA VAL A 807 24.74 -1.18 -66.26
C VAL A 807 24.01 0.11 -65.94
N ILE A 808 24.75 1.22 -65.88
CA ILE A 808 24.21 2.56 -65.71
C ILE A 808 24.73 3.50 -66.81
N VAL A 809 23.92 4.50 -67.14
CA VAL A 809 24.28 5.60 -68.02
C VAL A 809 24.48 6.84 -67.16
N ARG A 810 25.60 7.54 -67.36
CA ARG A 810 25.85 8.87 -66.81
C ARG A 810 25.76 9.93 -67.89
#